data_AF-L7UCI3-F1
#
_entry.id   AF-L7UCI3-F1
#
_cell.length_a   1.000
_cell.length_b   1.000
_cell.length_c   1.000
_cell.angle_alpha   90.00
_cell.angle_beta   90.00
_cell.angle_gamma   90.00
#
_symmetry.space_group_name_H-M   'P 1'
#
loop_
_entity.id
_entity.type
_entity.pdbx_description
1 polymer ?
#
loop_
_entity_poly.entity_id
_entity_poly.type
_entity_poly.pdbx_seq_one_letter_code
_entity_poly.pdbx_strand_id
1 'polypeptide(L)'
;MSKRRSSHKTSSKRESGKALSSAQGLLHAVGEQAPPPPPPRWVRYLEKRLTTVVALLVAFLALSQLPQVHNIVLQLPSTASLRGGGSALLAIAFSAYVILLGIFFFMSALWVFVPREDDEYPGWMRHPNRVSQGVKAICKRLVSLARFPLAEGSAGRVWLHGAIIVAAVTLGVVGWLGLLPAPWKARDPGPSIVAGLALSVGLVGLFGRRFLAWKPSLGIQVEVVTRGLVMTLGSYFLAELLWGVFIPNVPEASFRLYTIWAIYHLLFVILCVARALDLVPNVVRRTVFALAALACMFLIGEQLARQGTLTALAREEPVDAQTVFTEWMESANARLDQMCDGPVVFVSAAGGGSRAAIFAMLSLESLNRMRVDPPDTSTPRCVDQRLSEHVLFISSVSGGSVASAHFSHRLAQGTLGVPLAPGVPLKHAPREELEAHLMDGACGLKADRLWPLSSAALDDMFVDFNAPLLRGLVMPGVSRGEGLASFWSDYLTWPASFSERGRAPLLLVNTASARTGARVVTGKPPLPSLMVNDGKQPSAPARSTSELVASGDIALADAVRASANFPWIVDLPSVVDAKGNKEPLIDGGVFDNTGLDTFVLLLRGLTDSERWKAKPGAQAAIDQFFAKLERRGVLFVEIDSGAKPPSLDESSSSGGALSTPLSALSRASHAFARDMAEYQKAEIGRLLAGRKVTMLQASYDYGDVELSDDASPQQRECFAENQDEVMTAWALGPKDKGRLLGQFLWQEETVGQRIASHIKNLRGAALTEQSLLALLERGLGSSQTEPFIAKLRDPATLELAKRVTGRLASDQVALQQQATSRLYDRDAPAVQVFLDTEMQRPEREVQPDVVEKLEDGSKAAWVFLGQYLSAGSAWRTCYFCKPTDARWSQPPQQFVGRTMESTVPALLRDDPPTGQPATEGRTLGALKVGQSVTVLEVQDWNNLGFIWAKVTLAPREKAKH
;
A
#
# COMPACT_ATOMS: atom_id res chain seq x y z
N MET A 1 -82.23 -3.62 -40.79
CA MET A 1 -82.41 -4.66 -39.74
C MET A 1 -81.17 -4.64 -38.84
N SER A 2 -81.14 -5.08 -37.57
CA SER A 2 -82.13 -5.53 -36.56
C SER A 2 -81.40 -5.56 -35.20
N LYS A 3 -81.95 -5.20 -34.03
CA LYS A 3 -83.25 -4.63 -33.63
C LYS A 3 -83.08 -3.85 -32.30
N ARG A 4 -83.54 -2.59 -32.26
CA ARG A 4 -84.06 -1.82 -31.09
C ARG A 4 -83.19 -1.57 -29.82
N ARG A 5 -83.29 -0.32 -29.33
CA ARG A 5 -83.17 0.10 -27.91
C ARG A 5 -84.55 0.15 -27.24
N SER A 6 -84.62 -0.08 -25.92
CA SER A 6 -85.69 0.35 -24.98
C SER A 6 -85.35 -0.15 -23.55
N SER A 7 -85.73 0.47 -22.42
CA SER A 7 -86.28 1.81 -22.11
C SER A 7 -86.37 2.03 -20.57
N HIS A 8 -86.84 3.21 -20.13
CA HIS A 8 -87.12 3.68 -18.74
C HIS A 8 -85.93 4.39 -18.05
N LYS A 9 -86.07 5.56 -17.39
CA LYS A 9 -87.09 6.15 -16.45
C LYS A 9 -86.99 5.55 -15.03
N THR A 10 -87.11 6.30 -13.92
CA THR A 10 -87.66 7.67 -13.74
C THR A 10 -86.95 8.48 -12.64
N SER A 11 -87.26 9.77 -12.53
CA SER A 11 -86.73 10.75 -11.56
C SER A 11 -87.26 10.62 -10.12
N SER A 12 -86.51 11.13 -9.14
CA SER A 12 -87.09 11.70 -7.91
C SER A 12 -86.35 12.97 -7.47
N LYS A 13 -87.09 13.91 -6.89
CA LYS A 13 -86.65 15.25 -6.46
C LYS A 13 -85.91 15.20 -5.11
N ARG A 14 -85.00 16.16 -4.89
CA ARG A 14 -85.17 17.09 -3.74
C ARG A 14 -84.49 18.44 -3.99
N GLU A 15 -85.13 19.50 -3.51
CA GLU A 15 -84.65 20.88 -3.58
C GLU A 15 -84.15 21.32 -2.20
N SER A 16 -82.89 21.78 -2.11
CA SER A 16 -82.37 22.64 -1.05
C SER A 16 -80.99 23.19 -1.47
N GLY A 17 -80.59 24.37 -0.95
CA GLY A 17 -79.19 24.85 -1.08
C GLY A 17 -78.89 26.04 -2.01
N LYS A 18 -79.89 26.82 -2.48
CA LYS A 18 -79.62 28.13 -3.13
C LYS A 18 -79.18 29.19 -2.11
N ALA A 19 -77.95 29.09 -1.58
CA ALA A 19 -77.41 30.06 -0.61
C ALA A 19 -75.86 30.19 -0.58
N LEU A 20 -75.10 29.56 -1.49
CA LEU A 20 -73.63 29.46 -1.34
C LEU A 20 -72.81 29.57 -2.65
N SER A 21 -73.37 30.12 -3.73
CA SER A 21 -72.72 30.17 -5.05
C SER A 21 -71.89 31.43 -5.34
N SER A 22 -71.82 32.42 -4.44
CA SER A 22 -71.03 33.65 -4.64
C SER A 22 -69.55 33.50 -4.26
N ALA A 23 -69.19 32.51 -3.42
CA ALA A 23 -67.80 32.31 -2.97
C ALA A 23 -66.90 31.63 -4.02
N GLN A 24 -67.45 30.78 -4.89
CA GLN A 24 -66.66 30.07 -5.92
C GLN A 24 -66.26 30.96 -7.11
N GLY A 25 -66.98 32.07 -7.35
CA GLY A 25 -66.66 33.01 -8.44
C GLY A 25 -65.33 33.76 -8.26
N LEU A 26 -64.81 33.84 -7.02
CA LEU A 26 -63.56 34.54 -6.71
C LEU A 26 -62.32 33.64 -6.67
N LEU A 27 -62.48 32.32 -6.56
CA LEU A 27 -61.36 31.37 -6.64
C LEU A 27 -60.97 31.00 -8.07
N HIS A 28 -61.89 31.10 -9.03
CA HIS A 28 -61.56 31.02 -10.47
C HIS A 28 -60.94 32.31 -11.03
N ALA A 29 -60.78 33.36 -10.21
CA ALA A 29 -60.06 34.59 -10.57
C ALA A 29 -58.56 34.55 -10.17
N VAL A 30 -58.08 33.44 -9.59
CA VAL A 30 -56.64 33.13 -9.60
C VAL A 30 -56.29 32.79 -11.05
N GLY A 31 -55.87 33.81 -11.79
CA GLY A 31 -55.80 33.76 -13.25
C GLY A 31 -55.00 32.59 -13.79
N GLU A 32 -55.45 32.02 -14.90
CA GLU A 32 -54.73 30.99 -15.65
C GLU A 32 -53.33 31.51 -16.00
N GLN A 33 -52.32 31.12 -15.20
CA GLN A 33 -50.93 31.37 -15.55
C GLN A 33 -50.68 30.67 -16.87
N ALA A 34 -50.41 31.46 -17.92
CA ALA A 34 -50.16 30.94 -19.25
C ALA A 34 -49.11 29.82 -19.15
N PRO A 35 -49.38 28.61 -19.68
CA PRO A 35 -48.62 27.41 -19.35
C PRO A 35 -47.13 27.66 -19.62
N PRO A 36 -46.25 27.39 -18.65
CA PRO A 36 -44.87 27.90 -18.68
C PRO A 36 -44.19 27.49 -19.99
N PRO A 37 -43.47 28.43 -20.65
CA PRO A 37 -42.98 28.23 -22.01
C PRO A 37 -42.17 26.93 -22.08
N PRO A 38 -42.57 25.96 -22.91
CA PRO A 38 -42.18 24.57 -22.73
C PRO A 38 -40.66 24.44 -22.92
N PRO A 39 -39.94 23.80 -21.98
CA PRO A 39 -38.51 24.02 -21.75
C PRO A 39 -37.69 23.90 -23.04
N PRO A 40 -36.62 24.71 -23.23
CA PRO A 40 -35.87 24.75 -24.47
C PRO A 40 -35.51 23.37 -25.02
N ARG A 41 -35.52 23.20 -26.35
CA ARG A 41 -35.29 21.89 -27.00
C ARG A 41 -33.98 21.21 -26.56
N TRP A 42 -32.98 21.98 -26.11
CA TRP A 42 -31.73 21.44 -25.56
C TRP A 42 -31.90 20.89 -24.12
N VAL A 43 -32.73 21.52 -23.26
CA VAL A 43 -33.06 21.01 -21.92
C VAL A 43 -33.79 19.67 -22.04
N ARG A 44 -34.84 19.60 -22.87
CA ARG A 44 -35.58 18.36 -23.16
C ARG A 44 -34.75 17.29 -23.89
N TYR A 45 -33.62 17.65 -24.48
CA TYR A 45 -32.66 16.69 -25.02
C TYR A 45 -31.77 16.12 -23.91
N LEU A 46 -31.21 17.00 -23.08
CA LEU A 46 -30.41 16.63 -21.91
C LEU A 46 -31.20 15.74 -20.96
N GLU A 47 -32.39 16.14 -20.53
CA GLU A 47 -33.33 15.35 -19.70
C GLU A 47 -33.64 13.94 -20.26
N LYS A 48 -33.68 13.80 -21.59
CA LYS A 48 -34.01 12.55 -22.27
C LYS A 48 -32.85 11.58 -22.40
N ARG A 49 -31.67 12.06 -22.81
CA ARG A 49 -30.44 11.26 -22.90
C ARG A 49 -29.47 11.78 -21.78
N LEU A 50 -29.92 11.79 -20.50
CA LEU A 50 -29.28 12.44 -19.32
C LEU A 50 -28.30 11.53 -18.58
N THR A 51 -28.70 10.31 -18.25
CA THR A 51 -27.85 9.36 -17.53
C THR A 51 -26.58 9.08 -18.33
N THR A 52 -26.71 9.07 -19.65
CA THR A 52 -25.62 9.13 -20.64
C THR A 52 -24.63 10.26 -20.37
N VAL A 53 -25.09 11.50 -20.16
CA VAL A 53 -24.22 12.67 -19.97
C VAL A 53 -23.47 12.59 -18.64
N VAL A 54 -24.14 12.15 -17.57
CA VAL A 54 -23.48 11.89 -16.28
C VAL A 54 -22.44 10.78 -16.41
N ALA A 55 -22.76 9.68 -17.10
CA ALA A 55 -21.83 8.58 -17.34
C ALA A 55 -20.62 8.99 -18.20
N LEU A 56 -20.82 9.85 -19.22
CA LEU A 56 -19.72 10.43 -20.01
C LEU A 56 -18.85 11.36 -19.18
N LEU A 57 -19.43 12.18 -18.30
CA LEU A 57 -18.67 13.05 -17.39
C LEU A 57 -17.88 12.23 -16.37
N VAL A 58 -18.48 11.20 -15.76
CA VAL A 58 -17.78 10.27 -14.86
C VAL A 58 -16.68 9.51 -15.59
N ALA A 59 -16.90 9.06 -16.83
CA ALA A 59 -15.87 8.43 -17.66
C ALA A 59 -14.72 9.38 -17.99
N PHE A 60 -14.99 10.64 -18.33
CA PHE A 60 -13.97 11.66 -18.59
C PHE A 60 -13.18 12.02 -17.33
N LEU A 61 -13.85 12.18 -16.18
CA LEU A 61 -13.20 12.40 -14.89
C LEU A 61 -12.36 11.19 -14.47
N ALA A 62 -12.86 9.96 -14.67
CA ALA A 62 -12.09 8.75 -14.41
C ALA A 62 -10.82 8.67 -15.28
N LEU A 63 -10.93 8.99 -16.58
CA LEU A 63 -9.78 8.97 -17.51
C LEU A 63 -8.77 10.09 -17.27
N SER A 64 -9.18 11.23 -16.71
CA SER A 64 -8.31 12.41 -16.55
C SER A 64 -7.80 12.65 -15.12
N GLN A 65 -8.60 12.32 -14.10
CA GLN A 65 -8.35 12.68 -12.69
C GLN A 65 -7.95 11.51 -11.77
N LEU A 66 -8.17 10.24 -12.16
CA LEU A 66 -7.68 9.10 -11.39
C LEU A 66 -6.23 8.80 -11.81
N PRO A 67 -5.19 9.00 -10.97
CA PRO A 67 -3.80 8.89 -11.42
C PRO A 67 -3.44 7.51 -11.98
N GLN A 68 -4.01 6.45 -11.40
CA GLN A 68 -3.85 5.08 -11.89
C GLN A 68 -4.36 4.91 -13.33
N VAL A 69 -5.51 5.50 -13.67
CA VAL A 69 -6.08 5.45 -15.02
C VAL A 69 -5.33 6.39 -15.97
N HIS A 70 -5.02 7.60 -15.50
CA HIS A 70 -4.26 8.60 -16.26
C HIS A 70 -2.89 8.06 -16.68
N ASN A 71 -2.10 7.56 -15.73
CA ASN A 71 -0.75 7.07 -15.99
C ASN A 71 -0.77 5.84 -16.90
N ILE A 72 -1.75 4.94 -16.72
CA ILE A 72 -1.86 3.73 -17.53
C ILE A 72 -2.36 4.01 -18.96
N VAL A 73 -3.33 4.93 -19.15
CA VAL A 73 -3.94 5.20 -20.47
C VAL A 73 -3.22 6.30 -21.27
N LEU A 74 -2.72 7.35 -20.62
CA LEU A 74 -2.24 8.56 -21.30
C LEU A 74 -0.70 8.67 -21.42
N GLN A 75 0.08 7.98 -20.57
CA GLN A 75 1.54 7.87 -20.78
C GLN A 75 1.87 6.87 -21.92
N LEU A 76 1.40 7.14 -23.14
CA LEU A 76 1.76 6.35 -24.33
C LEU A 76 3.29 6.24 -24.45
N PRO A 77 3.84 5.15 -25.04
CA PRO A 77 5.28 4.96 -25.18
C PRO A 77 5.96 6.19 -25.75
N SER A 78 6.95 6.72 -25.01
CA SER A 78 7.59 7.98 -25.35
C SER A 78 8.35 7.90 -26.67
N THR A 79 8.64 9.05 -27.28
CA THR A 79 9.43 9.12 -28.52
C THR A 79 10.88 8.65 -28.34
N ALA A 80 11.36 8.44 -27.11
CA ALA A 80 12.62 7.75 -26.83
C ALA A 80 12.54 6.25 -27.23
N SER A 81 11.43 5.57 -26.94
CA SER A 81 11.19 4.18 -27.38
C SER A 81 11.20 4.02 -28.91
N LEU A 82 10.83 5.07 -29.65
CA LEU A 82 10.93 5.11 -31.12
C LEU A 82 12.36 5.31 -31.64
N ARG A 83 13.28 5.81 -30.80
CA ARG A 83 14.68 6.11 -31.16
C ARG A 83 15.64 4.99 -30.78
N GLY A 84 15.40 4.30 -29.66
CA GLY A 84 16.30 3.29 -29.09
C GLY A 84 16.42 1.96 -29.85
N GLY A 85 15.94 1.86 -31.10
CA GLY A 85 15.98 0.62 -31.90
C GLY A 85 14.93 -0.43 -31.51
N GLY A 86 14.36 -0.35 -30.30
CA GLY A 86 13.09 -0.97 -29.96
C GLY A 86 12.04 -0.66 -31.03
N SER A 87 11.20 -1.63 -31.38
CA SER A 87 10.48 -1.56 -32.67
C SER A 87 9.47 -0.41 -32.70
N ALA A 88 9.81 0.66 -33.42
CA ALA A 88 8.94 1.82 -33.59
C ALA A 88 7.56 1.44 -34.17
N LEU A 89 7.54 0.39 -35.00
CA LEU A 89 6.33 -0.26 -35.50
C LEU A 89 5.41 -0.75 -34.36
N LEU A 90 5.96 -1.28 -33.26
CA LEU A 90 5.19 -1.72 -32.10
C LEU A 90 4.71 -0.55 -31.24
N ALA A 91 5.52 0.47 -30.96
CA ALA A 91 5.02 1.65 -30.25
C ALA A 91 3.89 2.36 -31.05
N ILE A 92 4.01 2.37 -32.38
CA ILE A 92 2.93 2.78 -33.30
C ILE A 92 1.75 1.80 -33.24
N ALA A 93 1.95 0.48 -33.23
CA ALA A 93 0.88 -0.52 -33.17
C ALA A 93 0.15 -0.55 -31.81
N PHE A 94 0.85 -0.31 -30.70
CA PHE A 94 0.31 -0.12 -29.36
C PHE A 94 -0.54 1.15 -29.33
N SER A 95 0.00 2.27 -29.78
CA SER A 95 -0.73 3.55 -29.83
C SER A 95 -1.94 3.45 -30.76
N ALA A 96 -1.79 2.82 -31.92
CA ALA A 96 -2.87 2.53 -32.85
C ALA A 96 -3.90 1.56 -32.24
N TYR A 97 -3.50 0.53 -31.49
CA TYR A 97 -4.42 -0.37 -30.79
C TYR A 97 -5.21 0.38 -29.73
N VAL A 98 -4.55 1.16 -28.86
CA VAL A 98 -5.21 1.96 -27.82
C VAL A 98 -6.17 2.98 -28.45
N ILE A 99 -5.75 3.68 -29.50
CA ILE A 99 -6.59 4.65 -30.23
C ILE A 99 -7.74 3.94 -30.95
N LEU A 100 -7.50 2.85 -31.67
CA LEU A 100 -8.53 2.09 -32.38
C LEU A 100 -9.50 1.39 -31.43
N LEU A 101 -9.07 0.98 -30.24
CA LEU A 101 -9.91 0.40 -29.20
C LEU A 101 -10.75 1.46 -28.49
N GLY A 102 -10.16 2.61 -28.15
CA GLY A 102 -10.88 3.78 -27.64
C GLY A 102 -11.91 4.29 -28.65
N ILE A 103 -11.52 4.37 -29.94
CA ILE A 103 -12.45 4.64 -31.05
C ILE A 103 -13.49 3.54 -31.15
N PHE A 104 -13.14 2.24 -31.12
CA PHE A 104 -14.10 1.14 -31.21
C PHE A 104 -15.16 1.21 -30.12
N PHE A 105 -14.76 1.42 -28.85
CA PHE A 105 -15.70 1.56 -27.74
C PHE A 105 -16.50 2.86 -27.82
N PHE A 106 -15.88 4.00 -28.15
CA PHE A 106 -16.59 5.27 -28.36
C PHE A 106 -17.60 5.19 -29.51
N MET A 107 -17.25 4.52 -30.61
CA MET A 107 -18.07 4.39 -31.81
C MET A 107 -19.17 3.34 -31.64
N SER A 108 -18.87 2.25 -30.92
CA SER A 108 -19.88 1.28 -30.47
C SER A 108 -20.88 1.97 -29.54
N ALA A 109 -20.40 2.74 -28.57
CA ALA A 109 -21.25 3.56 -27.71
C ALA A 109 -22.06 4.58 -28.53
N LEU A 110 -21.45 5.30 -29.48
CA LEU A 110 -22.17 6.20 -30.41
C LEU A 110 -23.25 5.46 -31.21
N TRP A 111 -22.99 4.23 -31.65
CA TRP A 111 -23.95 3.39 -32.36
C TRP A 111 -25.13 2.94 -31.48
N VAL A 112 -24.93 2.79 -30.16
CA VAL A 112 -26.03 2.68 -29.18
C VAL A 112 -26.65 4.06 -28.87
N PHE A 113 -25.89 5.15 -28.99
CA PHE A 113 -26.32 6.51 -28.65
C PHE A 113 -27.22 7.16 -29.68
N VAL A 114 -27.04 6.97 -30.99
CA VAL A 114 -27.83 7.67 -32.04
C VAL A 114 -29.33 7.52 -31.74
N PRO A 115 -29.99 8.55 -31.15
CA PRO A 115 -32.14 8.47 -31.02
C PRO A 115 -32.56 8.11 -32.49
N ARG A 116 -33.67 7.41 -32.78
CA ARG A 116 -33.96 6.81 -34.13
C ARG A 116 -34.25 7.91 -35.18
N GLU A 117 -34.38 7.58 -36.47
CA GLU A 117 -34.67 8.61 -37.51
C GLU A 117 -36.02 9.33 -37.31
N ASP A 118 -36.94 8.71 -36.57
CA ASP A 118 -38.24 9.28 -36.18
C ASP A 118 -38.15 10.18 -34.93
N ASP A 119 -37.06 10.14 -34.16
CA ASP A 119 -36.84 11.07 -33.04
C ASP A 119 -36.40 12.45 -33.57
N GLU A 120 -37.06 13.52 -33.12
CA GLU A 120 -36.70 14.90 -33.46
C GLU A 120 -35.22 15.22 -33.16
N TYR A 121 -34.35 15.21 -34.17
CA TYR A 121 -32.98 15.75 -34.07
C TYR A 121 -33.01 17.18 -33.49
N PRO A 122 -32.08 17.54 -32.57
CA PRO A 122 -31.95 18.89 -32.04
C PRO A 122 -31.91 19.95 -33.15
N GLY A 123 -32.48 21.13 -32.90
CA GLY A 123 -32.55 22.20 -33.90
C GLY A 123 -31.18 22.59 -34.47
N TRP A 124 -30.14 22.57 -33.65
CA TRP A 124 -28.75 22.83 -34.07
C TRP A 124 -28.18 21.77 -35.03
N MET A 125 -28.68 20.52 -35.01
CA MET A 125 -28.39 19.49 -36.02
C MET A 125 -29.29 19.58 -37.27
N ARG A 126 -30.26 20.50 -37.31
CA ARG A 126 -31.04 20.84 -38.52
C ARG A 126 -30.45 22.05 -39.24
N HIS A 127 -29.79 22.97 -38.54
CA HIS A 127 -29.08 24.08 -39.17
C HIS A 127 -27.90 23.56 -40.01
N PRO A 128 -27.77 23.97 -41.29
CA PRO A 128 -26.89 23.34 -42.27
C PRO A 128 -25.44 23.84 -42.18
N ASN A 129 -24.86 23.95 -40.98
CA ASN A 129 -23.43 24.22 -40.87
C ASN A 129 -22.62 22.95 -41.25
N ARG A 130 -21.41 23.14 -41.80
CA ARG A 130 -20.61 22.03 -42.33
C ARG A 130 -20.24 20.99 -41.26
N VAL A 131 -20.15 21.41 -39.99
CA VAL A 131 -19.86 20.52 -38.85
C VAL A 131 -21.05 19.60 -38.55
N SER A 132 -22.27 20.11 -38.48
CA SER A 132 -23.47 19.31 -38.21
C SER A 132 -23.75 18.34 -39.37
N GLN A 133 -23.55 18.77 -40.62
CA GLN A 133 -23.64 17.90 -41.78
C GLN A 133 -22.54 16.83 -41.80
N GLY A 134 -21.30 17.21 -41.50
CA GLY A 134 -20.16 16.28 -41.39
C GLY A 134 -20.41 15.22 -40.31
N VAL A 135 -20.73 15.63 -39.08
CA VAL A 135 -21.08 14.74 -37.96
C VAL A 135 -22.29 13.86 -38.32
N LYS A 136 -23.34 14.40 -38.95
CA LYS A 136 -24.52 13.62 -39.35
C LYS A 136 -24.20 12.62 -40.48
N ALA A 137 -23.35 12.98 -41.44
CA ALA A 137 -22.90 12.09 -42.50
C ALA A 137 -21.98 10.98 -41.97
N ILE A 138 -21.05 11.33 -41.08
CA ILE A 138 -20.19 10.39 -40.34
C ILE A 138 -21.07 9.45 -39.52
N CYS A 139 -21.94 9.95 -38.63
CA CYS A 139 -22.85 9.12 -37.85
C CYS A 139 -23.77 8.26 -38.71
N LYS A 140 -24.31 8.75 -39.86
CA LYS A 140 -25.09 7.90 -40.78
C LYS A 140 -24.23 6.82 -41.44
N ARG A 141 -23.01 7.14 -41.89
CA ARG A 141 -22.10 6.17 -42.54
C ARG A 141 -21.61 5.12 -41.56
N LEU A 142 -21.25 5.53 -40.34
CA LEU A 142 -20.93 4.64 -39.23
C LEU A 142 -22.13 3.79 -38.82
N VAL A 143 -23.32 4.35 -38.69
CA VAL A 143 -24.54 3.57 -38.45
C VAL A 143 -24.84 2.63 -39.63
N SER A 144 -24.48 2.94 -40.88
CA SER A 144 -24.63 1.99 -42.00
C SER A 144 -23.58 0.86 -42.00
N LEU A 145 -22.36 1.12 -41.51
CA LEU A 145 -21.30 0.12 -41.34
C LEU A 145 -21.57 -0.77 -40.11
N ALA A 146 -21.94 -0.17 -38.99
CA ALA A 146 -22.27 -0.85 -37.73
C ALA A 146 -23.70 -1.43 -37.73
N ARG A 147 -24.59 -1.03 -38.65
CA ARG A 147 -25.75 -1.86 -39.06
C ARG A 147 -25.22 -3.10 -39.81
N PHE A 148 -24.57 -3.98 -39.05
CA PHE A 148 -24.33 -5.37 -39.40
C PHE A 148 -25.58 -5.95 -40.07
N PRO A 149 -25.49 -6.75 -41.15
CA PRO A 149 -26.48 -6.69 -42.25
C PRO A 149 -27.82 -7.42 -42.02
N LEU A 150 -28.28 -7.44 -40.77
CA LEU A 150 -29.45 -8.07 -40.16
C LEU A 150 -30.82 -7.57 -40.68
N ALA A 151 -30.87 -6.72 -41.69
CA ALA A 151 -32.10 -6.24 -42.32
C ALA A 151 -31.95 -6.21 -43.85
N GLU A 152 -32.95 -6.73 -44.57
CA GLU A 152 -33.13 -6.68 -46.03
C GLU A 152 -32.40 -7.75 -46.90
N GLY A 153 -32.82 -9.01 -46.72
CA GLY A 153 -33.32 -9.84 -47.84
C GLY A 153 -32.37 -10.44 -48.89
N SER A 154 -31.13 -9.97 -49.08
CA SER A 154 -30.25 -10.51 -50.15
C SER A 154 -29.46 -11.76 -49.72
N ALA A 155 -29.50 -12.81 -50.55
CA ALA A 155 -28.96 -14.14 -50.23
C ALA A 155 -27.46 -14.15 -49.87
N GLY A 156 -26.64 -13.28 -50.49
CA GLY A 156 -25.23 -13.12 -50.16
C GLY A 156 -24.97 -12.72 -48.69
N ARG A 157 -25.95 -12.13 -48.00
CA ARG A 157 -25.84 -11.83 -46.56
C ARG A 157 -25.95 -13.09 -45.71
N VAL A 158 -26.71 -14.11 -46.13
CA VAL A 158 -26.78 -15.39 -45.39
C VAL A 158 -25.40 -16.05 -45.41
N TRP A 159 -24.71 -16.01 -46.55
CA TRP A 159 -23.32 -16.44 -46.65
C TRP A 159 -22.37 -15.59 -45.81
N LEU A 160 -22.51 -14.27 -45.75
CA LEU A 160 -21.67 -13.43 -44.88
C LEU A 160 -21.92 -13.69 -43.38
N HIS A 161 -23.16 -13.87 -42.95
CA HIS A 161 -23.46 -14.23 -41.55
C HIS A 161 -22.99 -15.65 -41.25
N GLY A 162 -23.16 -16.60 -42.17
CA GLY A 162 -22.60 -17.95 -42.07
C GLY A 162 -21.08 -17.93 -41.96
N ALA A 163 -20.39 -17.14 -42.80
CA ALA A 163 -18.94 -16.98 -42.77
C ALA A 163 -18.44 -16.29 -41.49
N ILE A 164 -19.18 -15.32 -40.94
CA ILE A 164 -18.81 -14.66 -39.67
C ILE A 164 -19.12 -15.55 -38.46
N ILE A 165 -20.21 -16.34 -38.49
CA ILE A 165 -20.50 -17.34 -37.45
C ILE A 165 -19.46 -18.47 -37.52
N VAL A 166 -19.14 -18.98 -38.71
CA VAL A 166 -18.07 -19.96 -38.91
C VAL A 166 -16.73 -19.36 -38.50
N ALA A 167 -16.38 -18.13 -38.87
CA ALA A 167 -15.13 -17.50 -38.42
C ALA A 167 -15.09 -17.30 -36.90
N ALA A 168 -16.19 -16.93 -36.25
CA ALA A 168 -16.26 -16.78 -34.80
C ALA A 168 -16.24 -18.13 -34.07
N VAL A 169 -16.89 -19.17 -34.61
CA VAL A 169 -16.83 -20.55 -34.09
C VAL A 169 -15.46 -21.16 -34.35
N THR A 170 -14.84 -20.94 -35.51
CA THR A 170 -13.50 -21.41 -35.83
C THR A 170 -12.44 -20.65 -35.04
N LEU A 171 -12.55 -19.33 -34.82
CA LEU A 171 -11.66 -18.60 -33.89
C LEU A 171 -11.92 -19.01 -32.43
N GLY A 172 -13.18 -19.27 -32.05
CA GLY A 172 -13.52 -19.81 -30.74
C GLY A 172 -12.97 -21.22 -30.51
N VAL A 173 -13.01 -22.09 -31.52
CA VAL A 173 -12.51 -23.47 -31.48
C VAL A 173 -10.99 -23.52 -31.64
N VAL A 174 -10.38 -22.75 -32.54
CA VAL A 174 -8.91 -22.63 -32.66
C VAL A 174 -8.32 -21.93 -31.44
N GLY A 175 -9.03 -20.96 -30.85
CA GLY A 175 -8.70 -20.43 -29.54
C GLY A 175 -8.81 -21.51 -28.46
N TRP A 176 -9.95 -22.18 -28.34
CA TRP A 176 -10.17 -23.22 -27.32
C TRP A 176 -9.16 -24.37 -27.41
N LEU A 177 -8.94 -24.92 -28.62
CA LEU A 177 -8.00 -25.99 -28.96
C LEU A 177 -6.53 -25.54 -28.89
N GLY A 178 -6.18 -24.40 -29.48
CA GLY A 178 -4.82 -23.85 -29.49
C GLY A 178 -4.36 -23.43 -28.10
N LEU A 179 -5.29 -23.04 -27.22
CA LEU A 179 -5.06 -22.83 -25.80
C LEU A 179 -5.13 -24.15 -24.98
N LEU A 180 -5.34 -25.35 -25.53
CA LEU A 180 -5.38 -26.58 -24.71
C LEU A 180 -4.08 -26.92 -23.94
N PRO A 181 -2.86 -26.68 -24.45
CA PRO A 181 -1.65 -27.16 -23.77
C PRO A 181 -1.13 -26.25 -22.65
N ALA A 182 -1.77 -25.10 -22.38
CA ALA A 182 -1.30 -24.14 -21.39
C ALA A 182 -1.67 -24.57 -19.95
N PRO A 183 -0.71 -24.75 -19.03
CA PRO A 183 -0.96 -25.38 -17.72
C PRO A 183 -1.90 -24.58 -16.80
N TRP A 184 -1.91 -23.24 -16.91
CA TRP A 184 -2.78 -22.35 -16.12
C TRP A 184 -4.28 -22.60 -16.32
N LYS A 185 -4.69 -23.28 -17.41
CA LYS A 185 -6.09 -23.56 -17.72
C LYS A 185 -6.76 -24.65 -16.89
N ALA A 186 -6.01 -25.43 -16.12
CA ALA A 186 -6.60 -26.51 -15.32
C ALA A 186 -7.53 -26.02 -14.19
N ARG A 187 -7.48 -24.72 -13.86
CA ARG A 187 -8.25 -24.09 -12.77
C ARG A 187 -9.26 -23.03 -13.21
N ASP A 188 -9.13 -22.46 -14.40
CA ASP A 188 -9.91 -21.29 -14.83
C ASP A 188 -11.06 -21.66 -15.80
N PRO A 189 -12.34 -21.61 -15.38
CA PRO A 189 -13.49 -21.86 -16.25
C PRO A 189 -13.85 -20.68 -17.16
N GLY A 190 -13.26 -19.50 -16.95
CA GLY A 190 -13.59 -18.23 -17.60
C GLY A 190 -13.68 -18.30 -19.14
N PRO A 191 -12.67 -18.84 -19.86
CA PRO A 191 -12.72 -18.97 -21.31
C PRO A 191 -13.91 -19.82 -21.82
N SER A 192 -14.26 -20.90 -21.10
CA SER A 192 -15.39 -21.76 -21.43
C SER A 192 -16.73 -21.06 -21.16
N ILE A 193 -16.83 -20.29 -20.07
CA ILE A 193 -18.00 -19.47 -19.73
C ILE A 193 -18.19 -18.37 -20.78
N VAL A 194 -17.13 -17.64 -21.17
CA VAL A 194 -17.18 -16.59 -22.19
C VAL A 194 -17.58 -17.17 -23.56
N ALA A 195 -17.03 -18.32 -23.96
CA ALA A 195 -17.44 -18.99 -25.20
C ALA A 195 -18.92 -19.41 -25.18
N GLY A 196 -19.39 -20.00 -24.08
CA GLY A 196 -20.79 -20.38 -23.89
C GLY A 196 -21.76 -19.19 -23.88
N LEU A 197 -21.37 -18.07 -23.24
CA LEU A 197 -22.14 -16.82 -23.25
C LEU A 197 -22.14 -16.17 -24.63
N ALA A 198 -20.99 -16.09 -25.32
CA ALA A 198 -20.89 -15.53 -26.66
C ALA A 198 -21.76 -16.30 -27.66
N LEU A 199 -21.75 -17.63 -27.61
CA LEU A 199 -22.64 -18.48 -28.41
C LEU A 199 -24.12 -18.23 -28.05
N SER A 200 -24.46 -18.25 -26.76
CA SER A 200 -25.84 -18.03 -26.28
C SER A 200 -26.38 -16.66 -26.71
N VAL A 201 -25.56 -15.61 -26.66
CA VAL A 201 -25.95 -14.25 -27.03
C VAL A 201 -25.95 -14.05 -28.55
N GLY A 202 -25.09 -14.73 -29.30
CA GLY A 202 -25.20 -14.83 -30.76
C GLY A 202 -26.56 -15.44 -31.17
N LEU A 203 -26.95 -16.54 -30.52
CA LEU A 203 -28.26 -17.17 -30.72
C LEU A 203 -29.42 -16.23 -30.31
N VAL A 204 -29.35 -15.58 -29.14
CA VAL A 204 -30.36 -14.58 -28.72
C VAL A 204 -30.40 -13.37 -29.67
N GLY A 205 -29.29 -12.97 -30.28
CA GLY A 205 -29.28 -11.91 -31.30
C GLY A 205 -29.95 -12.32 -32.61
N LEU A 206 -29.70 -13.55 -33.08
CA LEU A 206 -30.30 -14.11 -34.29
C LEU A 206 -31.80 -14.41 -34.13
N PHE A 207 -32.19 -15.02 -33.02
CA PHE A 207 -33.57 -15.49 -32.78
C PHE A 207 -34.43 -14.50 -31.98
N GLY A 208 -33.84 -13.67 -31.12
CA GLY A 208 -34.56 -12.73 -30.26
C GLY A 208 -35.41 -11.73 -31.05
N ARG A 209 -34.96 -11.28 -32.23
CA ARG A 209 -35.76 -10.42 -33.11
C ARG A 209 -37.04 -11.10 -33.63
N ARG A 210 -37.05 -12.44 -33.76
CA ARG A 210 -38.26 -13.22 -34.10
C ARG A 210 -39.18 -13.38 -32.88
N PHE A 211 -38.62 -13.75 -31.72
CA PHE A 211 -39.40 -13.90 -30.48
C PHE A 211 -40.03 -12.58 -29.98
N LEU A 212 -39.30 -11.46 -30.08
CA LEU A 212 -39.70 -10.17 -29.51
C LEU A 212 -40.45 -9.27 -30.50
N ALA A 213 -40.67 -9.72 -31.74
CA ALA A 213 -41.57 -9.08 -32.70
C ALA A 213 -43.01 -8.93 -32.17
N TRP A 214 -43.39 -9.74 -31.17
CA TRP A 214 -44.72 -9.72 -30.54
C TRP A 214 -45.02 -8.48 -29.67
N LYS A 215 -44.00 -7.66 -29.32
CA LYS A 215 -44.19 -6.35 -28.65
C LYS A 215 -43.29 -5.26 -29.27
N PRO A 216 -43.76 -4.50 -30.27
CA PRO A 216 -42.99 -3.45 -30.94
C PRO A 216 -42.37 -2.41 -29.99
N SER A 217 -43.04 -2.09 -28.88
CA SER A 217 -42.58 -1.13 -27.88
C SER A 217 -41.32 -1.56 -27.10
N LEU A 218 -40.95 -2.84 -27.11
CA LEU A 218 -39.69 -3.34 -26.54
C LEU A 218 -38.55 -3.38 -27.57
N GLY A 219 -38.86 -3.29 -28.87
CA GLY A 219 -37.90 -3.53 -29.96
C GLY A 219 -36.62 -2.70 -29.85
N ILE A 220 -36.71 -1.42 -29.48
CA ILE A 220 -35.55 -0.52 -29.33
C ILE A 220 -34.69 -0.90 -28.12
N GLN A 221 -35.32 -1.26 -26.99
CA GLN A 221 -34.61 -1.64 -25.77
C GLN A 221 -33.89 -2.99 -25.96
N VAL A 222 -34.56 -3.96 -26.60
CA VAL A 222 -33.96 -5.24 -27.02
C VAL A 222 -32.82 -5.01 -28.00
N GLU A 223 -33.03 -4.22 -29.06
CA GLU A 223 -32.00 -3.89 -30.06
C GLU A 223 -30.75 -3.28 -29.40
N VAL A 224 -30.91 -2.47 -28.35
CA VAL A 224 -29.80 -1.88 -27.58
C VAL A 224 -29.14 -2.87 -26.62
N VAL A 225 -29.90 -3.61 -25.82
CA VAL A 225 -29.34 -4.58 -24.85
C VAL A 225 -28.60 -5.70 -25.58
N THR A 226 -29.19 -6.27 -26.64
CA THR A 226 -28.53 -7.29 -27.47
C THR A 226 -27.24 -6.78 -28.10
N ARG A 227 -27.21 -5.53 -28.60
CA ARG A 227 -26.00 -4.93 -29.18
C ARG A 227 -24.89 -4.70 -28.16
N GLY A 228 -25.23 -4.13 -27.01
CA GLY A 228 -24.29 -3.96 -25.91
C GLY A 228 -23.69 -5.30 -25.50
N LEU A 229 -24.54 -6.30 -25.27
CA LEU A 229 -24.14 -7.63 -24.83
C LEU A 229 -23.27 -8.39 -25.86
N VAL A 230 -23.58 -8.29 -27.17
CA VAL A 230 -22.73 -8.82 -28.25
C VAL A 230 -21.35 -8.15 -28.27
N MET A 231 -21.30 -6.82 -28.17
CA MET A 231 -20.03 -6.09 -28.17
C MET A 231 -19.20 -6.39 -26.92
N THR A 232 -19.83 -6.43 -25.74
CA THR A 232 -19.22 -6.83 -24.46
C THR A 232 -18.64 -8.25 -24.51
N LEU A 233 -19.32 -9.21 -25.15
CA LEU A 233 -18.80 -10.58 -25.28
C LEU A 233 -17.72 -10.71 -26.36
N GLY A 234 -17.80 -9.92 -27.43
CA GLY A 234 -16.74 -9.81 -28.43
C GLY A 234 -15.46 -9.20 -27.86
N SER A 235 -15.57 -8.17 -27.02
CA SER A 235 -14.43 -7.57 -26.33
C SER A 235 -13.85 -8.50 -25.25
N TYR A 236 -14.67 -9.29 -24.53
CA TYR A 236 -14.16 -10.34 -23.64
C TYR A 236 -13.35 -11.40 -24.39
N PHE A 237 -13.84 -11.89 -25.53
CA PHE A 237 -13.09 -12.86 -26.33
C PHE A 237 -11.75 -12.29 -26.82
N LEU A 238 -11.71 -11.02 -27.24
CA LEU A 238 -10.47 -10.34 -27.62
C LEU A 238 -9.51 -10.18 -26.42
N ALA A 239 -10.03 -9.95 -25.22
CA ALA A 239 -9.24 -9.86 -23.99
C ALA A 239 -8.62 -11.19 -23.59
N GLU A 240 -9.35 -12.29 -23.71
CA GLU A 240 -8.83 -13.62 -23.38
C GLU A 240 -7.84 -14.14 -24.44
N LEU A 241 -7.95 -13.69 -25.70
CA LEU A 241 -6.86 -13.83 -26.68
C LEU A 241 -5.63 -12.98 -26.29
N LEU A 242 -5.82 -11.73 -25.86
CA LEU A 242 -4.74 -10.87 -25.40
C LEU A 242 -4.00 -11.49 -24.19
N TRP A 243 -4.75 -12.00 -23.21
CA TRP A 243 -4.23 -12.65 -22.00
C TRP A 243 -3.59 -14.01 -22.26
N GLY A 244 -4.28 -14.91 -22.98
CA GLY A 244 -3.85 -16.30 -23.15
C GLY A 244 -2.92 -16.56 -24.32
N VAL A 245 -2.90 -15.68 -25.33
CA VAL A 245 -2.09 -15.86 -26.56
C VAL A 245 -1.05 -14.77 -26.70
N PHE A 246 -1.43 -13.49 -26.69
CA PHE A 246 -0.49 -12.41 -27.03
C PHE A 246 0.52 -12.13 -25.91
N ILE A 247 0.07 -11.83 -24.69
CA ILE A 247 0.97 -11.48 -23.57
C ILE A 247 2.03 -12.57 -23.27
N PRO A 248 1.74 -13.89 -23.36
CA PRO A 248 2.75 -14.93 -23.12
C PRO A 248 3.72 -15.19 -24.30
N ASN A 249 3.33 -14.87 -25.54
CA ASN A 249 4.09 -15.25 -26.75
C ASN A 249 4.69 -14.06 -27.53
N VAL A 250 4.29 -12.84 -27.19
CA VAL A 250 4.82 -11.58 -27.75
C VAL A 250 5.45 -10.82 -26.59
N PRO A 251 6.79 -10.83 -26.41
CA PRO A 251 7.46 -10.20 -25.27
C PRO A 251 7.10 -8.73 -25.03
N GLU A 252 6.71 -8.04 -26.10
CA GLU A 252 6.32 -6.64 -26.11
C GLU A 252 4.84 -6.39 -25.77
N ALA A 253 4.00 -7.43 -25.78
CA ALA A 253 2.60 -7.35 -25.38
C ALA A 253 2.53 -7.34 -23.85
N SER A 254 2.73 -6.17 -23.25
CA SER A 254 2.67 -6.00 -21.79
C SER A 254 1.25 -6.11 -21.24
N PHE A 255 1.14 -6.56 -19.98
CA PHE A 255 -0.11 -6.59 -19.19
C PHE A 255 -0.87 -5.25 -19.20
N ARG A 256 -0.16 -4.13 -19.35
CA ARG A 256 -0.72 -2.79 -19.54
C ARG A 256 -1.75 -2.69 -20.67
N LEU A 257 -1.60 -3.44 -21.76
CA LEU A 257 -2.61 -3.50 -22.83
C LEU A 257 -3.93 -4.06 -22.33
N TYR A 258 -3.89 -5.09 -21.48
CA TYR A 258 -5.08 -5.69 -20.89
C TYR A 258 -5.74 -4.72 -19.90
N THR A 259 -4.95 -3.99 -19.10
CA THR A 259 -5.46 -2.96 -18.19
C THR A 259 -6.17 -1.83 -18.96
N ILE A 260 -5.57 -1.30 -20.02
CA ILE A 260 -6.19 -0.26 -20.87
C ILE A 260 -7.47 -0.79 -21.52
N TRP A 261 -7.46 -2.03 -22.02
CA TRP A 261 -8.66 -2.67 -22.55
C TRP A 261 -9.77 -2.78 -21.50
N ALA A 262 -9.45 -3.25 -20.29
CA ALA A 262 -10.43 -3.46 -19.22
C ALA A 262 -11.03 -2.13 -18.74
N ILE A 263 -10.22 -1.07 -18.66
CA ILE A 263 -10.67 0.30 -18.38
C ILE A 263 -11.69 0.75 -19.44
N TYR A 264 -11.35 0.72 -20.73
CA TYR A 264 -12.27 1.15 -21.78
C TYR A 264 -13.52 0.27 -21.87
N HIS A 265 -13.40 -1.04 -21.61
CA HIS A 265 -14.50 -1.98 -21.56
C HIS A 265 -15.48 -1.69 -20.41
N LEU A 266 -14.97 -1.41 -19.21
CA LEU A 266 -15.78 -0.97 -18.06
C LEU A 266 -16.52 0.34 -18.36
N LEU A 267 -15.85 1.32 -18.96
CA LEU A 267 -16.48 2.58 -19.37
C LEU A 267 -17.55 2.35 -20.46
N PHE A 268 -17.31 1.45 -21.42
CA PHE A 268 -18.31 1.05 -22.42
C PHE A 268 -19.53 0.39 -21.77
N VAL A 269 -19.35 -0.53 -20.82
CA VAL A 269 -20.46 -1.17 -20.09
C VAL A 269 -21.26 -0.14 -19.30
N ILE A 270 -20.62 0.78 -18.58
CA ILE A 270 -21.26 1.88 -17.86
C ILE A 270 -22.10 2.75 -18.82
N LEU A 271 -21.54 3.11 -19.97
CA LEU A 271 -22.23 3.89 -21.01
C LEU A 271 -23.42 3.13 -21.61
N CYS A 272 -23.33 1.81 -21.80
CA CYS A 272 -24.44 0.98 -22.26
C CYS A 272 -25.58 0.88 -21.23
N VAL A 273 -25.26 0.75 -19.94
CA VAL A 273 -26.27 0.76 -18.85
C VAL A 273 -26.95 2.14 -18.75
N ALA A 274 -26.16 3.22 -18.78
CA ALA A 274 -26.68 4.59 -18.79
C ALA A 274 -27.58 4.88 -20.01
N ARG A 275 -27.22 4.34 -21.18
CA ARG A 275 -28.04 4.41 -22.39
C ARG A 275 -29.37 3.67 -22.25
N ALA A 276 -29.33 2.45 -21.69
CA ALA A 276 -30.52 1.63 -21.48
C ALA A 276 -31.51 2.32 -20.53
N LEU A 277 -31.01 2.94 -19.47
CA LEU A 277 -31.77 3.79 -18.54
C LEU A 277 -32.49 4.95 -19.25
N ASP A 278 -31.75 5.73 -20.04
CA ASP A 278 -32.31 6.85 -20.80
C ASP A 278 -33.39 6.41 -21.81
N LEU A 279 -33.32 5.18 -22.32
CA LEU A 279 -34.31 4.59 -23.23
C LEU A 279 -35.60 4.11 -22.55
N VAL A 280 -35.70 4.19 -21.22
CA VAL A 280 -36.95 3.92 -20.51
C VAL A 280 -37.77 5.23 -20.46
N PRO A 281 -38.99 5.28 -21.04
CA PRO A 281 -39.70 6.55 -21.30
C PRO A 281 -40.50 7.12 -20.12
N ASN A 282 -40.62 6.38 -19.02
CA ASN A 282 -41.38 6.78 -17.83
C ASN A 282 -40.42 6.82 -16.63
N VAL A 283 -40.41 7.92 -15.87
CA VAL A 283 -39.50 8.13 -14.72
C VAL A 283 -39.60 7.01 -13.68
N VAL A 284 -40.81 6.54 -13.34
CA VAL A 284 -40.99 5.42 -12.40
C VAL A 284 -40.35 4.15 -12.97
N ARG A 285 -40.46 3.91 -14.28
CA ARG A 285 -39.77 2.77 -14.92
C ARG A 285 -38.26 2.99 -15.05
N ARG A 286 -37.77 4.24 -15.21
CA ARG A 286 -36.33 4.57 -15.13
C ARG A 286 -35.80 4.22 -13.74
N THR A 287 -36.49 4.63 -12.67
CA THR A 287 -36.13 4.31 -11.29
C THR A 287 -36.19 2.81 -11.01
N VAL A 288 -37.24 2.10 -11.45
CA VAL A 288 -37.32 0.64 -11.32
C VAL A 288 -36.22 -0.08 -12.11
N PHE A 289 -35.88 0.38 -13.32
CA PHE A 289 -34.76 -0.19 -14.09
C PHE A 289 -33.40 0.18 -13.48
N ALA A 290 -33.26 1.35 -12.85
CA ALA A 290 -32.05 1.76 -12.12
C ALA A 290 -31.85 0.92 -10.86
N LEU A 291 -32.91 0.72 -10.07
CA LEU A 291 -32.91 -0.16 -8.90
C LEU A 291 -32.71 -1.62 -9.31
N ALA A 292 -33.28 -2.09 -10.42
CA ALA A 292 -33.03 -3.42 -10.94
C ALA A 292 -31.60 -3.58 -11.47
N ALA A 293 -31.04 -2.56 -12.15
CA ALA A 293 -29.65 -2.58 -12.61
C ALA A 293 -28.67 -2.51 -11.43
N LEU A 294 -28.93 -1.67 -10.42
CA LEU A 294 -28.17 -1.62 -9.18
C LEU A 294 -28.29 -2.92 -8.39
N ALA A 295 -29.47 -3.54 -8.31
CA ALA A 295 -29.67 -4.84 -7.69
C ALA A 295 -28.97 -5.96 -8.48
N CYS A 296 -28.96 -5.92 -9.81
CA CYS A 296 -28.17 -6.84 -10.63
C CYS A 296 -26.66 -6.62 -10.44
N MET A 297 -26.18 -5.37 -10.39
CA MET A 297 -24.78 -5.06 -10.10
C MET A 297 -24.39 -5.44 -8.67
N PHE A 298 -25.30 -5.33 -7.71
CA PHE A 298 -25.12 -5.78 -6.33
C PHE A 298 -25.10 -7.30 -6.24
N LEU A 299 -26.04 -8.01 -6.88
CA LEU A 299 -26.09 -9.47 -6.90
C LEU A 299 -24.90 -10.06 -7.68
N ILE A 300 -24.49 -9.45 -8.79
CA ILE A 300 -23.24 -9.80 -9.49
C ILE A 300 -22.05 -9.51 -8.57
N GLY A 301 -22.03 -8.36 -7.90
CA GLY A 301 -21.03 -8.00 -6.91
C GLY A 301 -20.97 -8.98 -5.73
N GLU A 302 -22.09 -9.53 -5.28
CA GLU A 302 -22.20 -10.53 -4.22
C GLU A 302 -21.76 -11.92 -4.68
N GLN A 303 -22.09 -12.31 -5.92
CA GLN A 303 -21.59 -13.55 -6.53
C GLN A 303 -20.08 -13.47 -6.86
N LEU A 304 -19.53 -12.29 -7.15
CA LEU A 304 -18.10 -12.03 -7.29
C LEU A 304 -17.39 -11.84 -5.94
N ALA A 305 -18.09 -11.34 -4.92
CA ALA A 305 -17.63 -11.24 -3.53
C ALA A 305 -17.90 -12.52 -2.71
N ARG A 306 -18.13 -13.65 -3.38
CA ARG A 306 -17.96 -14.98 -2.78
C ARG A 306 -16.53 -15.06 -2.26
N GLN A 307 -16.35 -14.87 -0.96
CA GLN A 307 -15.04 -14.88 -0.30
C GLN A 307 -14.24 -16.11 -0.70
N GLY A 308 -13.15 -15.91 -1.43
CA GLY A 308 -12.22 -16.96 -1.80
C GLY A 308 -11.71 -17.64 -0.52
N THR A 309 -12.02 -18.93 -0.36
CA THR A 309 -11.32 -19.74 0.63
C THR A 309 -9.90 -19.92 0.12
N LEU A 310 -8.89 -19.51 0.90
CA LEU A 310 -7.49 -19.69 0.51
C LEU A 310 -7.17 -21.18 0.34
N THR A 311 -6.29 -21.49 -0.61
CA THR A 311 -5.92 -22.87 -0.94
C THR A 311 -5.09 -23.47 0.19
N ALA A 312 -5.76 -24.12 1.14
CA ALA A 312 -5.14 -24.98 2.13
C ALA A 312 -4.36 -26.08 1.41
N LEU A 313 -3.08 -26.23 1.75
CA LEU A 313 -2.25 -27.27 1.15
C LEU A 313 -2.65 -28.62 1.75
N ALA A 314 -3.14 -29.55 0.92
CA ALA A 314 -3.58 -30.85 1.40
C ALA A 314 -2.39 -31.62 2.02
N ARG A 315 -2.38 -31.70 3.36
CA ARG A 315 -1.64 -32.69 4.15
C ARG A 315 -2.64 -33.77 4.55
N GLU A 316 -2.24 -35.03 4.43
CA GLU A 316 -3.12 -36.19 4.65
C GLU A 316 -3.48 -36.37 6.14
N GLU A 317 -2.60 -35.91 7.04
CA GLU A 317 -2.80 -35.94 8.49
C GLU A 317 -2.57 -34.56 9.12
N PRO A 318 -3.27 -34.22 10.23
CA PRO A 318 -3.03 -32.99 10.98
C PRO A 318 -1.67 -33.07 11.69
N VAL A 319 -0.75 -32.18 11.32
CA VAL A 319 0.62 -32.18 11.85
C VAL A 319 0.67 -31.55 13.25
N ASP A 320 1.18 -32.28 14.23
CA ASP A 320 1.32 -31.79 15.59
C ASP A 320 2.20 -30.53 15.70
N ALA A 321 1.86 -29.66 16.65
CA ALA A 321 2.55 -28.41 16.91
C ALA A 321 4.03 -28.59 17.26
N GLN A 322 4.43 -29.70 17.90
CA GLN A 322 5.84 -30.00 18.15
C GLN A 322 6.56 -30.40 16.86
N THR A 323 5.91 -31.12 15.94
CA THR A 323 6.48 -31.44 14.63
C THR A 323 6.69 -30.17 13.82
N VAL A 324 5.68 -29.29 13.71
CA VAL A 324 5.83 -27.99 13.00
C VAL A 324 6.95 -27.14 13.62
N PHE A 325 7.04 -27.11 14.96
CA PHE A 325 8.14 -26.43 15.65
C PHE A 325 9.52 -26.98 15.28
N THR A 326 9.67 -28.31 15.29
CA THR A 326 10.92 -28.98 14.94
C THR A 326 11.28 -28.74 13.47
N GLU A 327 10.34 -28.89 12.52
CA GLU A 327 10.57 -28.60 11.09
C GLU A 327 11.03 -27.15 10.85
N TRP A 328 10.45 -26.19 11.57
CA TRP A 328 10.79 -24.77 11.45
C TRP A 328 12.17 -24.46 12.03
N MET A 329 12.48 -24.96 13.24
CA MET A 329 13.79 -24.79 13.87
C MET A 329 14.92 -25.53 13.14
N GLU A 330 14.65 -26.71 12.57
CA GLU A 330 15.57 -27.42 11.67
C GLU A 330 15.85 -26.59 10.43
N SER A 331 14.82 -25.98 9.83
CA SER A 331 14.97 -25.14 8.63
C SER A 331 15.76 -23.86 8.93
N ALA A 332 15.53 -23.22 10.07
CA ALA A 332 16.29 -22.05 10.53
C ALA A 332 17.76 -22.40 10.81
N ASN A 333 18.03 -23.52 11.48
CA ASN A 333 19.39 -24.00 11.72
C ASN A 333 20.10 -24.40 10.41
N ALA A 334 19.43 -25.14 9.53
CA ALA A 334 19.98 -25.53 8.23
C ALA A 334 20.24 -24.34 7.29
N ARG A 335 19.51 -23.23 7.45
CA ARG A 335 19.80 -21.96 6.77
C ARG A 335 21.09 -21.32 7.32
N LEU A 336 21.24 -21.26 8.64
CA LEU A 336 22.45 -20.75 9.31
C LEU A 336 23.71 -21.57 9.04
N ASP A 337 23.56 -22.88 8.81
CA ASP A 337 24.65 -23.80 8.47
C ASP A 337 25.01 -23.76 6.96
N GLN A 338 24.25 -23.01 6.15
CA GLN A 338 24.55 -22.72 4.74
C GLN A 338 25.21 -21.35 4.51
N MET A 339 25.38 -20.55 5.56
CA MET A 339 26.10 -19.27 5.53
C MET A 339 27.58 -19.44 5.89
N CYS A 340 28.46 -18.81 5.13
CA CYS A 340 29.87 -18.63 5.48
C CYS A 340 30.05 -17.55 6.57
N ASP A 341 31.28 -17.26 6.96
CA ASP A 341 31.56 -16.34 8.08
C ASP A 341 31.23 -14.87 7.78
N GLY A 342 30.17 -14.40 8.42
CA GLY A 342 29.60 -13.06 8.31
C GLY A 342 28.31 -12.93 9.12
N PRO A 343 27.73 -11.72 9.19
CA PRO A 343 26.50 -11.47 9.94
C PRO A 343 25.32 -12.24 9.35
N VAL A 344 24.32 -12.47 10.18
CA VAL A 344 23.01 -12.99 9.76
C VAL A 344 22.11 -11.81 9.41
N VAL A 345 21.49 -11.80 8.23
CA VAL A 345 20.63 -10.70 7.81
C VAL A 345 19.17 -11.00 8.14
N PHE A 346 18.53 -10.09 8.86
CA PHE A 346 17.07 -10.07 9.06
C PHE A 346 16.52 -8.94 8.21
N VAL A 347 15.49 -9.20 7.40
CA VAL A 347 14.87 -8.18 6.54
C VAL A 347 13.43 -7.90 6.98
N SER A 348 13.05 -6.63 7.10
CA SER A 348 11.66 -6.19 7.17
C SER A 348 11.30 -5.46 5.88
N ALA A 349 10.23 -5.87 5.19
CA ALA A 349 9.84 -5.35 3.87
C ALA A 349 8.42 -4.78 3.88
N ALA A 350 8.32 -3.45 3.79
CA ALA A 350 7.09 -2.72 4.02
C ALA A 350 6.05 -2.87 2.90
N GLY A 351 4.79 -2.55 3.23
CA GLY A 351 3.68 -2.51 2.28
C GLY A 351 3.59 -1.19 1.50
N GLY A 352 2.93 -1.24 0.34
CA GLY A 352 2.79 -0.06 -0.53
C GLY A 352 2.51 -0.35 -2.02
N GLY A 353 1.79 -1.45 -2.34
CA GLY A 353 1.51 -1.83 -3.74
C GLY A 353 2.76 -2.09 -4.58
N SER A 354 2.70 -1.80 -5.89
CA SER A 354 3.81 -2.05 -6.82
C SER A 354 5.06 -1.22 -6.53
N ARG A 355 4.91 -0.02 -5.95
CA ARG A 355 6.04 0.78 -5.46
C ARG A 355 6.86 -0.02 -4.45
N ALA A 356 6.20 -0.56 -3.42
CA ALA A 356 6.87 -1.40 -2.42
C ALA A 356 7.44 -2.71 -3.02
N ALA A 357 6.76 -3.34 -3.99
CA ALA A 357 7.28 -4.54 -4.63
C ALA A 357 8.57 -4.27 -5.43
N ILE A 358 8.58 -3.24 -6.29
CA ILE A 358 9.75 -2.82 -7.05
C ILE A 358 10.89 -2.43 -6.10
N PHE A 359 10.57 -1.64 -5.08
CA PHE A 359 11.55 -1.09 -4.14
C PHE A 359 12.18 -2.15 -3.23
N ALA A 360 11.39 -3.09 -2.70
CA ALA A 360 11.93 -4.21 -1.95
C ALA A 360 12.77 -5.14 -2.83
N MET A 361 12.38 -5.39 -4.08
CA MET A 361 13.17 -6.20 -5.00
C MET A 361 14.50 -5.54 -5.39
N LEU A 362 14.53 -4.21 -5.54
CA LEU A 362 15.77 -3.42 -5.70
C LEU A 362 16.71 -3.60 -4.50
N SER A 363 16.23 -3.36 -3.29
CA SER A 363 16.99 -3.55 -2.05
C SER A 363 17.52 -4.98 -1.89
N LEU A 364 16.69 -5.99 -2.22
CA LEU A 364 17.04 -7.40 -2.11
C LEU A 364 18.05 -7.86 -3.19
N GLU A 365 17.98 -7.33 -4.41
CA GLU A 365 19.03 -7.53 -5.44
C GLU A 365 20.31 -6.73 -5.14
N SER A 366 20.23 -5.62 -4.39
CA SER A 366 21.42 -4.91 -3.89
C SER A 366 22.18 -5.76 -2.86
N LEU A 367 21.48 -6.40 -1.91
CA LEU A 367 22.09 -7.41 -1.03
C LEU A 367 22.69 -8.58 -1.83
N ASN A 368 22.15 -8.90 -3.00
CA ASN A 368 22.69 -9.93 -3.91
C ASN A 368 23.94 -9.48 -4.69
N ARG A 369 24.32 -8.20 -4.60
CA ARG A 369 25.52 -7.60 -5.22
C ARG A 369 26.63 -7.34 -4.21
N MET A 370 26.28 -7.13 -2.94
CA MET A 370 27.23 -7.01 -1.85
C MET A 370 27.89 -8.37 -1.55
N ARG A 371 29.21 -8.45 -1.68
CA ARG A 371 30.03 -9.60 -1.27
C ARG A 371 30.25 -9.60 0.24
N VAL A 372 30.45 -10.78 0.82
CA VAL A 372 30.71 -10.96 2.25
C VAL A 372 32.14 -11.47 2.47
N ASP A 373 33.16 -10.65 2.20
CA ASP A 373 34.60 -11.03 2.16
C ASP A 373 35.06 -11.94 3.33
N PRO A 374 35.11 -13.28 3.19
CA PRO A 374 35.16 -14.14 4.36
C PRO A 374 36.52 -14.07 5.09
N PRO A 375 36.56 -14.19 6.44
CA PRO A 375 37.81 -14.45 7.14
C PRO A 375 38.38 -15.82 6.75
N ASP A 376 37.53 -16.82 6.50
CA ASP A 376 37.92 -18.11 5.93
C ASP A 376 37.71 -18.16 4.41
N THR A 377 38.77 -17.93 3.65
CA THR A 377 38.81 -18.12 2.19
C THR A 377 39.21 -19.53 1.77
N SER A 378 39.42 -20.48 2.70
CA SER A 378 39.87 -21.84 2.38
C SER A 378 38.80 -22.69 1.69
N THR A 379 37.52 -22.37 1.87
CA THR A 379 36.40 -23.05 1.23
C THR A 379 35.92 -22.27 -0.01
N PRO A 380 36.03 -22.82 -1.23
CA PRO A 380 35.69 -22.11 -2.47
C PRO A 380 34.25 -21.56 -2.53
N ARG A 381 33.31 -22.19 -1.80
CA ARG A 381 31.92 -21.72 -1.64
C ARG A 381 31.85 -20.29 -1.09
N CYS A 382 32.74 -19.92 -0.19
CA CYS A 382 32.65 -18.66 0.55
C CYS A 382 33.24 -17.47 -0.21
N VAL A 383 34.20 -17.71 -1.11
CA VAL A 383 34.94 -16.67 -1.86
C VAL A 383 34.02 -15.75 -2.67
N ASP A 384 32.92 -16.28 -3.20
CA ASP A 384 31.92 -15.54 -3.97
C ASP A 384 30.58 -15.34 -3.25
N GLN A 385 30.48 -15.64 -1.94
CA GLN A 385 29.20 -15.58 -1.23
C GLN A 385 28.66 -14.15 -1.07
N ARG A 386 27.36 -14.00 -1.31
CA ARG A 386 26.63 -12.73 -1.35
C ARG A 386 25.82 -12.49 -0.08
N LEU A 387 25.59 -11.22 0.25
CA LEU A 387 24.82 -10.83 1.46
C LEU A 387 23.34 -11.26 1.38
N SER A 388 22.81 -11.50 0.18
CA SER A 388 21.51 -12.17 -0.06
C SER A 388 21.44 -13.58 0.52
N GLU A 389 22.53 -14.35 0.45
CA GLU A 389 22.61 -15.72 0.98
C GLU A 389 22.68 -15.74 2.52
N HIS A 390 23.12 -14.63 3.13
CA HIS A 390 23.09 -14.40 4.57
C HIS A 390 21.71 -14.00 5.10
N VAL A 391 20.69 -13.81 4.24
CA VAL A 391 19.31 -13.56 4.70
C VAL A 391 18.72 -14.83 5.31
N LEU A 392 18.40 -14.76 6.61
CA LEU A 392 17.76 -15.83 7.38
C LEU A 392 16.24 -15.66 7.42
N PHE A 393 15.77 -14.46 7.74
CA PHE A 393 14.36 -14.13 7.91
C PHE A 393 13.97 -12.96 7.03
N ILE A 394 12.75 -13.02 6.49
CA ILE A 394 12.09 -11.85 5.91
C ILE A 394 10.70 -11.71 6.51
N SER A 395 10.41 -10.61 7.21
CA SER A 395 9.05 -10.22 7.59
C SER A 395 8.52 -9.24 6.56
N SER A 396 7.36 -9.51 5.97
CA SER A 396 6.90 -8.76 4.79
C SER A 396 5.42 -8.41 4.83
N VAL A 397 5.06 -7.29 4.19
CA VAL A 397 3.70 -6.77 4.11
C VAL A 397 3.35 -6.42 2.66
N SER A 398 2.12 -6.72 2.20
CA SER A 398 1.56 -6.22 0.95
C SER A 398 2.49 -6.37 -0.27
N GLY A 399 2.80 -5.28 -0.98
CA GLY A 399 3.78 -5.26 -2.07
C GLY A 399 5.17 -5.79 -1.68
N GLY A 400 5.64 -5.50 -0.47
CA GLY A 400 6.87 -6.09 0.08
C GLY A 400 6.80 -7.62 0.18
N SER A 401 5.62 -8.20 0.44
CA SER A 401 5.40 -9.67 0.40
C SER A 401 5.51 -10.25 -1.01
N VAL A 402 5.12 -9.51 -2.06
CA VAL A 402 5.28 -9.94 -3.46
C VAL A 402 6.77 -10.07 -3.80
N ALA A 403 7.56 -9.04 -3.48
CA ALA A 403 8.99 -9.03 -3.70
C ALA A 403 9.72 -10.08 -2.84
N SER A 404 9.35 -10.20 -1.57
CA SER A 404 9.99 -11.14 -0.63
C SER A 404 9.74 -12.60 -1.01
N ALA A 405 8.55 -12.93 -1.52
CA ALA A 405 8.24 -14.23 -2.08
C ALA A 405 9.03 -14.50 -3.38
N HIS A 406 9.10 -13.51 -4.30
CA HIS A 406 9.85 -13.65 -5.54
C HIS A 406 11.36 -13.81 -5.29
N PHE A 407 11.96 -12.98 -4.44
CA PHE A 407 13.35 -13.10 -4.00
C PHE A 407 13.65 -14.47 -3.39
N SER A 408 12.82 -14.94 -2.44
CA SER A 408 13.03 -16.22 -1.76
C SER A 408 12.97 -17.40 -2.73
N HIS A 409 12.06 -17.35 -3.71
CA HIS A 409 11.96 -18.32 -4.81
C HIS A 409 13.21 -18.29 -5.73
N ARG A 410 13.55 -17.10 -6.25
CA ARG A 410 14.73 -16.89 -7.11
C ARG A 410 16.04 -17.31 -6.44
N LEU A 411 16.19 -17.02 -5.15
CA LEU A 411 17.37 -17.38 -4.37
C LEU A 411 17.46 -18.89 -4.14
N ALA A 412 16.34 -19.55 -3.81
CA ALA A 412 16.31 -21.01 -3.65
C ALA A 412 16.62 -21.75 -4.97
N GLN A 413 16.17 -21.22 -6.11
CA GLN A 413 16.51 -21.71 -7.45
C GLN A 413 17.95 -21.39 -7.90
N GLY A 414 18.67 -20.50 -7.21
CA GLY A 414 19.97 -19.98 -7.68
C GLY A 414 19.87 -19.09 -8.92
N THR A 415 18.70 -18.52 -9.24
CA THR A 415 18.46 -17.67 -10.42
C THR A 415 18.46 -16.16 -10.11
N LEU A 416 18.68 -15.77 -8.85
CA LEU A 416 18.70 -14.37 -8.41
C LEU A 416 19.95 -13.62 -8.91
N GLY A 417 19.77 -12.47 -9.55
CA GLY A 417 20.87 -11.69 -10.13
C GLY A 417 21.60 -12.37 -11.27
N VAL A 418 20.99 -13.37 -11.93
CA VAL A 418 21.40 -13.81 -13.26
C VAL A 418 21.07 -12.67 -14.24
N PRO A 419 22.06 -12.05 -14.91
CA PRO A 419 21.80 -10.91 -15.75
C PRO A 419 21.09 -11.33 -17.05
N LEU A 420 20.08 -10.57 -17.44
CA LEU A 420 19.55 -10.60 -18.81
C LEU A 420 20.67 -10.22 -19.78
N ALA A 421 20.83 -10.99 -20.86
CA ALA A 421 21.84 -10.70 -21.86
C ALA A 421 21.57 -9.33 -22.54
N PRO A 422 22.63 -8.54 -22.88
CA PRO A 422 22.47 -7.28 -23.59
C PRO A 422 21.64 -7.45 -24.87
N GLY A 423 20.63 -6.61 -25.06
CA GLY A 423 19.70 -6.69 -26.19
C GLY A 423 18.48 -7.62 -25.99
N VAL A 424 18.40 -8.41 -24.92
CA VAL A 424 17.14 -9.09 -24.54
C VAL A 424 16.20 -8.03 -23.94
N PRO A 425 15.02 -7.76 -24.53
CA PRO A 425 14.11 -6.73 -24.03
C PRO A 425 13.57 -7.09 -22.64
N LEU A 426 13.35 -6.06 -21.82
CA LEU A 426 12.57 -6.16 -20.59
C LEU A 426 11.09 -6.37 -20.95
N LYS A 427 10.42 -7.31 -20.27
CA LYS A 427 9.03 -7.71 -20.54
C LYS A 427 8.01 -6.64 -20.14
N HIS A 428 8.33 -5.83 -19.12
CA HIS A 428 7.31 -5.08 -18.36
C HIS A 428 7.60 -3.58 -18.18
N ALA A 429 8.73 -3.11 -18.67
CA ALA A 429 9.01 -1.69 -18.93
C ALA A 429 10.01 -1.60 -20.09
N PRO A 430 9.80 -0.79 -21.16
CA PRO A 430 10.75 -0.73 -22.26
C PRO A 430 12.13 -0.30 -21.73
N ARG A 431 13.19 -1.07 -22.03
CA ARG A 431 14.53 -0.78 -21.51
C ARG A 431 14.97 0.61 -21.94
N GLU A 432 14.73 0.93 -23.21
CA GLU A 432 15.11 2.17 -23.87
C GLU A 432 14.42 3.39 -23.24
N GLU A 433 13.23 3.21 -22.68
CA GLU A 433 12.47 4.26 -22.00
C GLU A 433 12.96 4.49 -20.56
N LEU A 434 13.34 3.41 -19.85
CA LEU A 434 13.99 3.52 -18.55
C LEU A 434 15.43 4.04 -18.68
N GLU A 435 16.19 3.59 -19.67
CA GLU A 435 17.54 4.08 -19.99
C GLU A 435 17.54 5.58 -20.30
N ALA A 436 16.64 6.03 -21.19
CA ALA A 436 16.50 7.45 -21.49
C ALA A 436 16.09 8.26 -20.25
N HIS A 437 15.23 7.74 -19.36
CA HIS A 437 14.85 8.47 -18.15
C HIS A 437 15.98 8.53 -17.11
N LEU A 438 16.81 7.49 -17.02
CA LEU A 438 17.90 7.40 -16.04
C LEU A 438 19.19 8.10 -16.51
N MET A 439 19.51 8.07 -17.81
CA MET A 439 20.70 8.72 -18.40
C MET A 439 20.42 10.13 -18.92
N ASP A 440 19.46 10.30 -19.83
CA ASP A 440 19.17 11.57 -20.51
C ASP A 440 18.19 12.45 -19.71
N GLY A 441 17.49 11.87 -18.73
CA GLY A 441 16.57 12.55 -17.82
C GLY A 441 17.25 13.14 -16.58
N ALA A 442 16.44 13.66 -15.66
CA ALA A 442 16.87 14.46 -14.52
C ALA A 442 17.97 13.81 -13.65
N CYS A 443 18.04 12.48 -13.59
CA CYS A 443 18.93 11.78 -12.65
C CYS A 443 20.37 11.56 -13.15
N GLY A 444 20.65 11.77 -14.45
CA GLY A 444 22.02 11.84 -15.00
C GLY A 444 22.94 10.65 -14.67
N LEU A 445 22.39 9.44 -14.55
CA LEU A 445 23.13 8.25 -14.13
C LEU A 445 24.02 7.70 -15.25
N LYS A 446 25.18 7.17 -14.87
CA LYS A 446 26.11 6.53 -15.79
C LYS A 446 25.65 5.10 -16.13
N ALA A 447 26.00 4.63 -17.33
CA ALA A 447 25.58 3.32 -17.85
C ALA A 447 25.99 2.12 -16.98
N ASP A 448 27.12 2.19 -16.27
CA ASP A 448 27.58 1.17 -15.31
C ASP A 448 26.65 1.03 -14.08
N ARG A 449 25.85 2.06 -13.77
CA ARG A 449 24.86 2.06 -12.69
C ARG A 449 23.48 1.54 -13.12
N LEU A 450 23.23 1.34 -14.41
CA LEU A 450 21.94 0.85 -14.93
C LEU A 450 21.70 -0.65 -14.70
N TRP A 451 22.34 -1.21 -13.66
CA TRP A 451 22.21 -2.61 -13.30
C TRP A 451 20.77 -3.10 -13.14
N PRO A 452 19.78 -2.31 -12.64
CA PRO A 452 18.40 -2.75 -12.51
C PRO A 452 17.82 -3.26 -13.83
N LEU A 453 18.25 -2.69 -14.95
CA LEU A 453 17.77 -3.01 -16.30
C LEU A 453 18.35 -4.32 -16.86
N SER A 454 19.21 -5.00 -16.07
CA SER A 454 19.67 -6.37 -16.33
C SER A 454 19.13 -7.40 -15.33
N SER A 455 18.39 -7.01 -14.26
CA SER A 455 17.77 -7.97 -13.35
C SER A 455 16.45 -8.50 -13.91
N ALA A 456 16.40 -9.81 -14.19
CA ALA A 456 15.17 -10.50 -14.54
C ALA A 456 14.16 -10.54 -13.38
N ALA A 457 14.64 -10.60 -12.14
CA ALA A 457 13.78 -10.64 -10.95
C ALA A 457 13.11 -9.29 -10.66
N LEU A 458 13.75 -8.18 -11.05
CA LEU A 458 13.16 -6.84 -10.97
C LEU A 458 12.18 -6.55 -12.10
N ASP A 459 12.49 -6.99 -13.34
CA ASP A 459 11.55 -6.88 -14.47
C ASP A 459 10.21 -7.56 -14.15
N ASP A 460 10.26 -8.74 -13.52
CA ASP A 460 9.08 -9.44 -13.01
C ASP A 460 8.26 -8.63 -11.98
N MET A 461 8.85 -7.63 -11.30
CA MET A 461 8.13 -6.70 -10.42
C MET A 461 7.64 -5.42 -11.14
N PHE A 462 8.09 -5.14 -12.37
CA PHE A 462 7.54 -4.08 -13.21
C PHE A 462 6.18 -4.46 -13.84
N VAL A 463 5.66 -5.68 -13.63
CA VAL A 463 4.33 -6.12 -14.07
C VAL A 463 3.24 -5.11 -13.69
N ASP A 464 2.29 -4.91 -14.62
CA ASP A 464 1.02 -4.23 -14.30
C ASP A 464 0.06 -5.22 -13.61
N PHE A 465 0.08 -5.23 -12.27
CA PHE A 465 -0.79 -6.11 -11.48
C PHE A 465 -2.26 -5.64 -11.48
N ASN A 466 -2.61 -4.49 -12.07
CA ASN A 466 -4.01 -4.19 -12.35
C ASN A 466 -4.60 -5.14 -13.40
N ALA A 467 -3.79 -5.72 -14.30
CA ALA A 467 -4.31 -6.60 -15.33
C ALA A 467 -5.02 -7.85 -14.75
N PRO A 468 -4.41 -8.67 -13.86
CA PRO A 468 -5.13 -9.76 -13.18
C PRO A 468 -6.27 -9.26 -12.27
N LEU A 469 -6.11 -8.11 -11.60
CA LEU A 469 -7.16 -7.54 -10.74
C LEU A 469 -8.41 -7.12 -11.53
N LEU A 470 -8.23 -6.44 -12.66
CA LEU A 470 -9.30 -6.07 -13.57
C LEU A 470 -9.84 -7.30 -14.30
N ARG A 471 -9.01 -8.31 -14.61
CA ARG A 471 -9.48 -9.60 -15.13
C ARG A 471 -10.52 -10.21 -14.18
N GLY A 472 -10.22 -10.32 -12.89
CA GLY A 472 -11.20 -10.78 -11.88
C GLY A 472 -12.33 -9.80 -11.54
N LEU A 473 -12.31 -8.55 -12.03
CA LEU A 473 -13.44 -7.62 -11.96
C LEU A 473 -14.40 -7.79 -13.13
N VAL A 474 -13.89 -8.16 -14.31
CA VAL A 474 -14.68 -8.21 -15.55
C VAL A 474 -15.02 -9.64 -16.03
N MET A 475 -14.23 -10.65 -15.66
CA MET A 475 -14.46 -12.05 -16.02
C MET A 475 -15.41 -12.74 -15.03
N PRO A 476 -16.56 -13.29 -15.49
CA PRO A 476 -17.47 -14.02 -14.61
C PRO A 476 -16.82 -15.28 -14.01
N GLY A 477 -16.85 -15.40 -12.69
CA GLY A 477 -16.43 -16.62 -11.97
C GLY A 477 -14.96 -16.66 -11.54
N VAL A 478 -14.17 -15.60 -11.79
CA VAL A 478 -12.79 -15.45 -11.28
C VAL A 478 -12.80 -14.36 -10.21
N SER A 479 -12.43 -14.67 -8.96
CA SER A 479 -12.31 -13.63 -7.93
C SER A 479 -11.04 -12.77 -8.14
N ARG A 480 -11.07 -11.48 -7.77
CA ARG A 480 -9.98 -10.52 -8.05
C ARG A 480 -8.64 -10.99 -7.46
N GLY A 481 -8.66 -11.46 -6.22
CA GLY A 481 -7.49 -11.98 -5.53
C GLY A 481 -7.03 -13.35 -6.01
N GLU A 482 -7.93 -14.18 -6.55
CA GLU A 482 -7.62 -15.52 -7.06
C GLU A 482 -7.04 -15.47 -8.48
N GLY A 483 -7.52 -14.54 -9.31
CA GLY A 483 -6.88 -14.19 -10.57
C GLY A 483 -5.45 -13.67 -10.36
N LEU A 484 -5.24 -12.87 -9.30
CA LEU A 484 -3.91 -12.38 -8.90
C LEU A 484 -3.01 -13.48 -8.31
N ALA A 485 -3.53 -14.33 -7.42
CA ALA A 485 -2.78 -15.44 -6.84
C ALA A 485 -2.41 -16.52 -7.88
N SER A 486 -3.35 -16.87 -8.76
CA SER A 486 -3.08 -17.78 -9.90
C SER A 486 -2.08 -17.15 -10.87
N PHE A 487 -2.19 -15.84 -11.13
CA PHE A 487 -1.19 -15.13 -11.92
C PHE A 487 0.21 -15.22 -11.31
N TRP A 488 0.40 -14.98 -10.02
CA TRP A 488 1.72 -15.14 -9.39
C TRP A 488 2.21 -16.60 -9.37
N SER A 489 1.33 -17.56 -9.06
CA SER A 489 1.62 -19.01 -9.16
C SER A 489 2.17 -19.39 -10.53
N ASP A 490 1.47 -18.99 -11.59
CA ASP A 490 1.69 -19.55 -12.92
C ASP A 490 2.70 -18.71 -13.73
N TYR A 491 2.70 -17.38 -13.56
CA TYR A 491 3.60 -16.47 -14.28
C TYR A 491 4.97 -16.32 -13.60
N LEU A 492 5.00 -16.20 -12.27
CA LEU A 492 6.26 -16.13 -11.51
C LEU A 492 6.79 -17.52 -11.12
N THR A 493 6.10 -18.59 -11.52
CA THR A 493 6.44 -20.01 -11.27
C THR A 493 6.57 -20.36 -9.78
N TRP A 494 5.85 -19.64 -8.91
CA TRP A 494 5.95 -19.79 -7.47
C TRP A 494 5.43 -21.16 -7.00
N PRO A 495 6.21 -21.92 -6.21
CA PRO A 495 5.74 -23.18 -5.64
C PRO A 495 4.71 -22.92 -4.55
N ALA A 496 3.82 -23.90 -4.31
CA ALA A 496 2.81 -23.83 -3.26
C ALA A 496 3.44 -23.64 -1.85
N SER A 497 4.61 -24.24 -1.60
CA SER A 497 5.46 -24.02 -0.43
C SER A 497 6.92 -24.29 -0.82
N PHE A 498 7.90 -23.72 -0.12
CA PHE A 498 9.32 -23.97 -0.42
C PHE A 498 9.71 -25.39 0.05
N SER A 499 10.15 -26.24 -0.89
CA SER A 499 10.46 -27.66 -0.64
C SER A 499 11.86 -27.90 -0.06
N GLU A 500 12.81 -26.98 -0.25
CA GLU A 500 14.21 -27.19 0.08
C GLU A 500 14.63 -26.45 1.36
N ARG A 501 14.83 -27.22 2.44
CA ARG A 501 15.24 -26.71 3.75
C ARG A 501 16.55 -25.90 3.65
N GLY A 502 16.50 -24.64 4.09
CA GLY A 502 17.65 -23.74 4.18
C GLY A 502 18.15 -23.11 2.87
N ARG A 503 17.58 -23.43 1.69
CA ARG A 503 17.91 -22.69 0.45
C ARG A 503 17.19 -21.36 0.33
N ALA A 504 15.91 -21.32 0.73
CA ALA A 504 15.17 -20.07 0.93
C ALA A 504 15.44 -19.47 2.32
N PRO A 505 15.33 -18.14 2.50
CA PRO A 505 15.06 -17.54 3.79
C PRO A 505 13.71 -18.01 4.35
N LEU A 506 13.54 -17.96 5.66
CA LEU A 506 12.27 -18.22 6.31
C LEU A 506 11.40 -16.95 6.22
N LEU A 507 10.36 -17.02 5.39
CA LEU A 507 9.50 -15.88 5.05
C LEU A 507 8.30 -15.81 6.00
N LEU A 508 8.00 -14.63 6.52
CA LEU A 508 6.90 -14.32 7.43
C LEU A 508 5.98 -13.29 6.76
N VAL A 509 4.90 -13.79 6.18
CA VAL A 509 3.94 -13.01 5.39
C VAL A 509 2.83 -12.50 6.31
N ASN A 510 2.75 -11.18 6.50
CA ASN A 510 1.87 -10.55 7.48
C ASN A 510 0.50 -10.19 6.91
N THR A 511 -0.55 -10.46 7.68
CA THR A 511 -1.96 -10.15 7.37
C THR A 511 -2.67 -9.72 8.66
N ALA A 512 -3.85 -9.13 8.57
CA ALA A 512 -4.71 -8.86 9.73
C ALA A 512 -6.06 -9.60 9.59
N SER A 513 -6.65 -10.02 10.71
CA SER A 513 -8.03 -10.51 10.74
C SER A 513 -9.00 -9.34 10.60
N ALA A 514 -9.79 -9.34 9.53
CA ALA A 514 -10.86 -8.36 9.33
C ALA A 514 -12.03 -8.53 10.32
N ARG A 515 -12.04 -9.61 11.12
CA ARG A 515 -13.03 -9.87 12.17
C ARG A 515 -12.62 -9.30 13.52
N THR A 516 -11.35 -9.47 13.91
CA THR A 516 -10.89 -9.19 15.28
C THR A 516 -9.86 -8.07 15.36
N GLY A 517 -9.33 -7.61 14.22
CA GLY A 517 -8.16 -6.73 14.17
C GLY A 517 -6.86 -7.42 14.58
N ALA A 518 -6.86 -8.70 14.98
CA ALA A 518 -5.64 -9.40 15.39
C ALA A 518 -4.72 -9.71 14.20
N ARG A 519 -3.39 -9.61 14.38
CA ARG A 519 -2.43 -10.06 13.37
C ARG A 519 -2.57 -11.56 13.09
N VAL A 520 -2.43 -11.92 11.82
CA VAL A 520 -2.32 -13.31 11.35
C VAL A 520 -1.08 -13.44 10.46
N VAL A 521 -0.13 -14.30 10.83
CA VAL A 521 1.17 -14.46 10.14
C VAL A 521 1.25 -15.83 9.45
N THR A 522 1.60 -15.84 8.16
CA THR A 522 1.93 -17.08 7.44
C THR A 522 3.43 -17.26 7.34
N GLY A 523 3.95 -18.36 7.90
CA GLY A 523 5.35 -18.75 7.72
C GLY A 523 5.56 -19.62 6.47
N LYS A 524 6.71 -19.47 5.82
CA LYS A 524 7.27 -20.43 4.87
C LYS A 524 8.71 -20.76 5.29
N PRO A 525 9.00 -21.96 5.85
CA PRO A 525 8.08 -23.05 6.17
C PRO A 525 7.03 -22.66 7.25
N PRO A 526 5.96 -23.45 7.43
CA PRO A 526 4.85 -23.13 8.32
C PRO A 526 5.29 -22.65 9.71
N LEU A 527 4.83 -21.45 10.10
CA LEU A 527 5.17 -20.86 11.39
C LEU A 527 4.50 -21.70 12.50
N PRO A 528 5.23 -22.17 13.52
CA PRO A 528 4.65 -22.98 14.59
C PRO A 528 3.66 -22.19 15.44
N SER A 529 2.63 -22.89 15.94
CA SER A 529 1.61 -22.28 16.80
C SER A 529 2.23 -21.59 18.01
N LEU A 530 1.67 -20.44 18.38
CA LEU A 530 2.11 -19.58 19.49
C LEU A 530 3.47 -18.88 19.30
N MET A 531 4.25 -19.12 18.23
CA MET A 531 5.54 -18.43 18.05
C MET A 531 5.41 -16.89 17.98
N VAL A 532 4.29 -16.39 17.47
CA VAL A 532 3.97 -14.95 17.44
C VAL A 532 2.93 -14.54 18.49
N ASN A 533 2.65 -15.39 19.48
CA ASN A 533 1.71 -15.10 20.55
C ASN A 533 2.46 -14.94 21.88
N ASP A 534 2.54 -13.71 22.39
CA ASP A 534 3.17 -13.39 23.68
C ASP A 534 2.18 -13.42 24.86
N GLY A 535 0.90 -13.74 24.62
CA GLY A 535 -0.16 -13.83 25.62
C GLY A 535 -0.65 -12.51 26.21
N LYS A 536 -0.04 -11.36 25.87
CA LYS A 536 -0.34 -10.06 26.51
C LYS A 536 -1.54 -9.33 25.91
N GLN A 537 -2.00 -9.73 24.73
CA GLN A 537 -3.14 -9.15 24.02
C GLN A 537 -4.33 -10.13 23.96
N PRO A 538 -5.03 -10.41 25.07
CA PRO A 538 -6.07 -11.45 25.13
C PRO A 538 -7.32 -11.14 24.28
N SER A 539 -7.56 -9.88 23.92
CA SER A 539 -8.68 -9.45 23.07
C SER A 539 -8.44 -9.65 21.57
N ALA A 540 -7.19 -9.63 21.13
CA ALA A 540 -6.80 -9.70 19.72
C ALA A 540 -5.45 -10.44 19.54
N PRO A 541 -5.31 -11.69 20.05
CA PRO A 541 -4.02 -12.39 20.05
C PRO A 541 -3.54 -12.64 18.63
N ALA A 542 -2.28 -12.28 18.38
CA ALA A 542 -1.59 -12.60 17.14
C ALA A 542 -1.46 -14.12 16.99
N ARG A 543 -1.80 -14.64 15.80
CA ARG A 543 -1.89 -16.08 15.49
C ARG A 543 -1.05 -16.42 14.26
N SER A 544 -0.47 -17.62 14.20
CA SER A 544 0.00 -18.17 12.92
C SER A 544 -1.20 -18.61 12.05
N THR A 545 -1.02 -18.73 10.73
CA THR A 545 -2.03 -19.44 9.90
C THR A 545 -2.04 -20.95 10.14
N SER A 546 -1.01 -21.53 10.74
CA SER A 546 -1.02 -22.94 11.16
C SER A 546 -1.98 -23.21 12.33
N GLU A 547 -2.26 -22.20 13.17
CA GLU A 547 -3.33 -22.23 14.19
C GLU A 547 -4.74 -22.10 13.56
N LEU A 548 -4.84 -21.62 12.32
CA LEU A 548 -6.10 -21.22 11.67
C LEU A 548 -6.54 -22.11 10.50
N VAL A 549 -5.74 -23.09 10.09
CA VAL A 549 -6.05 -23.97 8.95
C VAL A 549 -5.73 -25.41 9.31
N ALA A 550 -6.65 -26.33 9.05
CA ALA A 550 -6.52 -27.75 9.42
C ALA A 550 -5.28 -28.46 8.81
N SER A 551 -4.76 -27.96 7.68
CA SER A 551 -3.51 -28.42 7.06
C SER A 551 -2.22 -27.91 7.71
N GLY A 552 -2.31 -26.83 8.50
CA GLY A 552 -1.16 -26.07 8.97
C GLY A 552 -0.52 -25.13 7.95
N ASP A 553 -0.93 -25.13 6.67
CA ASP A 553 -0.31 -24.31 5.60
C ASP A 553 -1.28 -23.96 4.44
N ILE A 554 -1.03 -22.82 3.78
CA ILE A 554 -1.75 -22.30 2.60
C ILE A 554 -0.78 -22.01 1.45
N ALA A 555 -1.21 -21.96 0.19
CA ALA A 555 -0.30 -21.68 -0.93
C ALA A 555 0.44 -20.33 -0.80
N LEU A 556 1.72 -20.26 -1.21
CA LEU A 556 2.55 -19.05 -1.14
C LEU A 556 1.87 -17.83 -1.80
N ALA A 557 1.31 -18.00 -3.00
CA ALA A 557 0.60 -16.93 -3.69
C ALA A 557 -0.69 -16.49 -2.97
N ASP A 558 -1.38 -17.39 -2.26
CA ASP A 558 -2.56 -17.08 -1.45
C ASP A 558 -2.18 -16.38 -0.13
N ALA A 559 -1.03 -16.69 0.46
CA ALA A 559 -0.48 -15.96 1.59
C ALA A 559 -0.12 -14.51 1.20
N VAL A 560 0.55 -14.33 0.06
CA VAL A 560 0.86 -13.00 -0.49
C VAL A 560 -0.42 -12.25 -0.88
N ARG A 561 -1.44 -12.92 -1.44
CA ARG A 561 -2.78 -12.35 -1.73
C ARG A 561 -3.42 -11.81 -0.46
N ALA A 562 -3.43 -12.57 0.62
CA ALA A 562 -3.98 -12.11 1.90
C ALA A 562 -3.17 -10.93 2.47
N SER A 563 -1.85 -10.93 2.31
CA SER A 563 -0.96 -9.85 2.75
C SER A 563 -1.13 -8.55 1.97
N ALA A 564 -1.47 -8.65 0.68
CA ALA A 564 -1.72 -7.52 -0.21
C ALA A 564 -3.22 -7.26 -0.45
N ASN A 565 -4.11 -7.83 0.37
CA ASN A 565 -5.57 -7.63 0.25
C ASN A 565 -5.97 -6.24 0.77
N PHE A 566 -5.55 -5.19 0.06
CA PHE A 566 -5.85 -3.82 0.44
C PHE A 566 -7.38 -3.60 0.42
N PRO A 567 -7.96 -2.95 1.45
CA PRO A 567 -9.40 -2.71 1.54
C PRO A 567 -10.03 -2.24 0.22
N TRP A 568 -11.21 -2.76 -0.10
CA TRP A 568 -12.03 -2.43 -1.29
C TRP A 568 -11.47 -2.90 -2.65
N ILE A 569 -10.15 -3.00 -2.83
CA ILE A 569 -9.51 -3.32 -4.13
C ILE A 569 -9.57 -4.82 -4.46
N VAL A 570 -9.56 -5.69 -3.45
CA VAL A 570 -9.63 -7.16 -3.61
C VAL A 570 -10.81 -7.71 -2.79
N ASP A 571 -11.30 -8.90 -3.14
CA ASP A 571 -12.25 -9.67 -2.34
C ASP A 571 -11.57 -10.20 -1.05
N LEU A 572 -12.23 -10.10 0.12
CA LEU A 572 -11.64 -10.60 1.36
C LEU A 572 -11.43 -12.13 1.27
N PRO A 573 -10.18 -12.63 1.22
CA PRO A 573 -9.95 -14.05 1.32
C PRO A 573 -10.24 -14.51 2.75
N SER A 574 -10.58 -15.79 2.90
CA SER A 574 -10.80 -16.42 4.20
C SER A 574 -9.97 -17.68 4.36
N VAL A 575 -9.31 -17.83 5.50
CA VAL A 575 -8.87 -19.15 5.98
C VAL A 575 -10.04 -19.86 6.66
N VAL A 576 -10.05 -21.20 6.63
CA VAL A 576 -11.08 -22.02 7.27
C VAL A 576 -10.43 -22.88 8.35
N ASP A 577 -10.88 -22.70 9.59
CA ASP A 577 -10.36 -23.45 10.74
C ASP A 577 -10.85 -24.91 10.76
N ALA A 578 -10.28 -25.73 11.65
CA ALA A 578 -10.65 -27.13 11.82
C ALA A 578 -12.10 -27.35 12.34
N LYS A 579 -12.86 -26.29 12.62
CA LYS A 579 -14.27 -26.29 13.01
C LYS A 579 -15.19 -25.76 11.89
N GLY A 580 -14.63 -25.38 10.74
CA GLY A 580 -15.35 -24.82 9.61
C GLY A 580 -15.59 -23.29 9.67
N ASN A 581 -15.04 -22.59 10.67
CA ASN A 581 -15.18 -21.14 10.77
C ASN A 581 -14.30 -20.44 9.72
N LYS A 582 -14.90 -19.53 8.94
CA LYS A 582 -14.14 -18.61 8.08
C LYS A 582 -13.55 -17.46 8.89
N GLU A 583 -12.24 -17.30 8.89
CA GLU A 583 -11.58 -16.08 9.38
C GLU A 583 -11.17 -15.22 8.15
N PRO A 584 -11.81 -14.06 7.92
CA PRO A 584 -11.48 -13.18 6.79
C PRO A 584 -10.18 -12.42 7.07
N LEU A 585 -9.28 -12.41 6.09
CA LEU A 585 -7.98 -11.73 6.18
C LEU A 585 -7.96 -10.45 5.33
N ILE A 586 -7.14 -9.49 5.73
CA ILE A 586 -6.92 -8.20 5.06
C ILE A 586 -5.43 -7.82 5.11
N ASP A 587 -5.03 -6.85 4.29
CA ASP A 587 -3.64 -6.38 4.16
C ASP A 587 -2.98 -6.17 5.53
N GLY A 588 -1.75 -6.67 5.69
CA GLY A 588 -1.00 -6.54 6.94
C GLY A 588 -0.78 -5.08 7.37
N GLY A 589 -0.70 -4.16 6.42
CA GLY A 589 -0.51 -2.73 6.63
C GLY A 589 -1.69 -2.02 7.30
N VAL A 590 -2.83 -2.70 7.47
CA VAL A 590 -3.94 -2.24 8.32
C VAL A 590 -3.58 -2.32 9.82
N PHE A 591 -2.58 -3.15 10.19
CA PHE A 591 -2.10 -3.31 11.56
C PHE A 591 -0.65 -2.83 11.73
N ASP A 592 0.24 -3.29 10.86
CA ASP A 592 1.67 -2.98 10.84
C ASP A 592 2.15 -3.04 9.39
N ASN A 593 2.50 -1.88 8.81
CA ASN A 593 2.96 -1.78 7.44
C ASN A 593 4.46 -2.10 7.26
N THR A 594 5.21 -2.29 8.35
CA THR A 594 6.67 -2.53 8.33
C THR A 594 7.04 -4.01 8.45
N GLY A 595 6.25 -4.78 9.21
CA GLY A 595 6.54 -6.15 9.60
C GLY A 595 7.47 -6.30 10.81
N LEU A 596 7.94 -5.20 11.41
CA LEU A 596 8.90 -5.20 12.54
C LEU A 596 8.31 -5.84 13.81
N ASP A 597 7.04 -5.61 14.08
CA ASP A 597 6.36 -6.13 15.27
C ASP A 597 6.26 -7.67 15.25
N THR A 598 6.23 -8.27 14.05
CA THR A 598 6.31 -9.72 13.89
C THR A 598 7.68 -10.25 14.28
N PHE A 599 8.77 -9.50 14.08
CA PHE A 599 10.07 -9.85 14.66
C PHE A 599 10.07 -9.72 16.19
N VAL A 600 9.45 -8.67 16.75
CA VAL A 600 9.28 -8.53 18.22
C VAL A 600 8.56 -9.75 18.79
N LEU A 601 7.43 -10.15 18.20
CA LEU A 601 6.65 -11.31 18.67
C LEU A 601 7.39 -12.63 18.46
N LEU A 602 8.04 -12.85 17.30
CA LEU A 602 8.86 -14.03 17.02
C LEU A 602 10.00 -14.17 18.04
N LEU A 603 10.71 -13.08 18.33
CA LEU A 603 11.83 -13.07 19.28
C LEU A 603 11.34 -13.22 20.73
N ARG A 604 10.20 -12.63 21.11
CA ARG A 604 9.55 -12.94 22.40
C ARG A 604 9.22 -14.44 22.49
N GLY A 605 8.61 -15.01 21.45
CA GLY A 605 8.31 -16.44 21.37
C GLY A 605 9.54 -17.35 21.48
N LEU A 606 10.67 -16.98 20.87
CA LEU A 606 11.95 -17.71 20.98
C LEU A 606 12.66 -17.51 22.32
N THR A 607 12.51 -16.36 22.98
CA THR A 607 13.24 -16.03 24.21
C THR A 607 12.53 -16.45 25.50
N ASP A 608 11.21 -16.68 25.46
CA ASP A 608 10.35 -17.18 26.54
C ASP A 608 10.80 -18.57 27.04
N SER A 609 11.76 -18.59 27.97
CA SER A 609 12.33 -19.83 28.50
C SER A 609 11.34 -20.64 29.34
N GLU A 610 10.37 -20.00 30.01
CA GLU A 610 9.34 -20.70 30.79
C GLU A 610 8.48 -21.61 29.91
N ARG A 611 8.09 -21.12 28.73
CA ARG A 611 7.36 -21.89 27.70
C ARG A 611 8.12 -23.13 27.22
N TRP A 612 9.45 -23.03 27.07
CA TRP A 612 10.27 -24.10 26.47
C TRP A 612 10.91 -25.05 27.49
N LYS A 613 10.94 -24.73 28.80
CA LYS A 613 11.37 -25.65 29.88
C LYS A 613 10.68 -27.02 29.82
N ALA A 614 9.39 -27.06 29.47
CA ALA A 614 8.62 -28.30 29.35
C ALA A 614 8.96 -29.13 28.10
N LYS A 615 9.80 -28.61 27.20
CA LYS A 615 10.12 -29.16 25.88
C LYS A 615 11.64 -29.12 25.64
N PRO A 616 12.43 -29.98 26.30
CA PRO A 616 13.90 -29.87 26.31
C PRO A 616 14.54 -29.91 24.91
N GLY A 617 13.98 -30.68 23.96
CA GLY A 617 14.45 -30.68 22.57
C GLY A 617 14.20 -29.35 21.84
N ALA A 618 13.10 -28.67 22.15
CA ALA A 618 12.81 -27.33 21.61
C ALA A 618 13.76 -26.28 22.20
N GLN A 619 13.96 -26.32 23.52
CA GLN A 619 14.93 -25.46 24.22
C GLN A 619 16.35 -25.63 23.65
N ALA A 620 16.81 -26.87 23.46
CA ALA A 620 18.13 -27.15 22.89
C ALA A 620 18.27 -26.62 21.45
N ALA A 621 17.24 -26.74 20.61
CA ALA A 621 17.25 -26.19 19.25
C ALA A 621 17.27 -24.65 19.24
N ILE A 622 16.59 -24.00 20.20
CA ILE A 622 16.60 -22.55 20.41
C ILE A 622 17.97 -22.07 20.88
N ASP A 623 18.59 -22.76 21.83
CA ASP A 623 19.91 -22.36 22.35
C ASP A 623 21.02 -22.62 21.31
N GLN A 624 20.93 -23.70 20.52
CA GLN A 624 21.81 -23.90 19.34
C GLN A 624 21.66 -22.76 18.33
N PHE A 625 20.42 -22.33 18.06
CA PHE A 625 20.10 -21.23 17.17
C PHE A 625 20.69 -19.90 17.68
N PHE A 626 20.46 -19.54 18.94
CA PHE A 626 21.05 -18.32 19.51
C PHE A 626 22.58 -18.39 19.60
N ALA A 627 23.19 -19.54 19.89
CA ALA A 627 24.64 -19.73 19.85
C ALA A 627 25.24 -19.67 18.42
N LYS A 628 24.43 -19.79 17.36
CA LYS A 628 24.82 -19.46 15.98
C LYS A 628 24.69 -17.96 15.69
N LEU A 629 23.67 -17.29 16.24
CA LEU A 629 23.51 -15.84 16.11
C LEU A 629 24.57 -15.05 16.91
N GLU A 630 24.87 -15.44 18.15
CA GLU A 630 25.85 -14.81 19.05
C GLU A 630 27.23 -14.72 18.37
N ARG A 631 27.69 -15.81 17.75
CA ARG A 631 28.97 -15.89 17.03
C ARG A 631 29.04 -15.11 15.71
N ARG A 632 27.90 -14.70 15.15
CA ARG A 632 27.80 -14.04 13.83
C ARG A 632 27.42 -12.56 13.91
N GLY A 633 26.63 -12.19 14.92
CA GLY A 633 25.87 -10.95 14.94
C GLY A 633 24.69 -10.96 13.96
N VAL A 634 23.76 -10.02 14.15
CA VAL A 634 22.62 -9.79 13.25
C VAL A 634 22.76 -8.42 12.60
N LEU A 635 22.68 -8.36 11.27
CA LEU A 635 22.46 -7.12 10.53
C LEU A 635 20.96 -6.99 10.27
N PHE A 636 20.32 -5.99 10.86
CA PHE A 636 18.92 -5.70 10.60
C PHE A 636 18.78 -4.74 9.42
N VAL A 637 18.00 -5.13 8.41
CA VAL A 637 17.72 -4.35 7.21
C VAL A 637 16.22 -4.08 7.14
N GLU A 638 15.84 -2.83 7.30
CA GLU A 638 14.48 -2.35 7.06
C GLU A 638 14.39 -1.79 5.64
N ILE A 639 13.32 -2.15 4.94
CA ILE A 639 12.98 -1.66 3.61
C ILE A 639 11.61 -0.99 3.71
N ASP A 640 11.58 0.29 4.09
CA ASP A 640 10.41 1.13 3.84
C ASP A 640 10.41 1.59 2.38
N SER A 641 9.23 1.58 1.75
CA SER A 641 9.03 2.08 0.39
C SER A 641 8.85 3.60 0.32
N GLY A 642 8.85 4.29 1.47
CA GLY A 642 8.76 5.74 1.59
C GLY A 642 7.37 6.28 1.27
N ALA A 643 6.32 5.52 1.62
CA ALA A 643 4.92 5.90 1.43
C ALA A 643 4.49 6.95 2.49
N LYS A 644 5.18 8.08 2.47
CA LYS A 644 4.89 9.26 3.29
C LYS A 644 3.56 9.89 2.82
N PRO A 645 2.94 10.72 3.68
CA PRO A 645 1.86 11.62 3.28
C PRO A 645 2.39 13.04 3.03
N PRO A 646 1.74 13.82 2.14
CA PRO A 646 2.38 14.97 1.55
C PRO A 646 2.53 16.11 2.56
N SER A 647 3.58 16.89 2.37
CA SER A 647 3.80 18.14 3.09
C SER A 647 2.59 19.07 2.91
N LEU A 648 2.27 19.84 3.96
CA LEU A 648 1.40 21.01 3.80
C LEU A 648 2.21 22.18 3.26
N ASP A 649 2.64 22.07 2.01
CA ASP A 649 3.03 23.23 1.22
C ASP A 649 1.83 24.20 1.18
N GLU A 650 2.05 25.49 1.41
CA GLU A 650 0.96 26.45 1.68
C GLU A 650 -0.08 26.53 0.55
N SER A 651 0.33 26.24 -0.69
CA SER A 651 -0.54 26.13 -1.87
C SER A 651 -1.63 25.04 -1.73
N SER A 652 -1.31 23.92 -1.08
CA SER A 652 -2.22 22.78 -0.85
C SER A 652 -3.33 23.09 0.15
N SER A 653 -3.17 24.12 0.99
CA SER A 653 -4.16 24.54 1.99
C SER A 653 -5.49 25.02 1.38
N SER A 654 -5.49 25.31 0.07
CA SER A 654 -6.68 25.61 -0.74
C SER A 654 -7.67 24.44 -0.86
N GLY A 655 -7.23 23.21 -0.54
CA GLY A 655 -8.12 22.07 -0.30
C GLY A 655 -8.96 22.30 0.96
N GLY A 656 -10.21 22.74 0.77
CA GLY A 656 -11.12 23.17 1.84
C GLY A 656 -11.46 22.12 2.92
N ALA A 657 -12.31 22.51 3.87
CA ALA A 657 -12.49 21.93 5.21
C ALA A 657 -12.71 20.40 5.36
N LEU A 658 -12.88 19.63 4.28
CA LEU A 658 -12.92 18.17 4.30
C LEU A 658 -11.56 17.50 4.05
N SER A 659 -10.63 18.12 3.30
CA SER A 659 -9.30 17.53 3.04
C SER A 659 -8.31 17.76 4.17
N THR A 660 -8.36 18.89 4.87
CA THR A 660 -7.44 19.19 5.98
C THR A 660 -7.51 18.14 7.11
N PRO A 661 -8.70 17.71 7.58
CA PRO A 661 -8.81 16.65 8.60
C PRO A 661 -8.30 15.29 8.12
N LEU A 662 -8.49 14.94 6.84
CA LEU A 662 -8.00 13.68 6.26
C LEU A 662 -6.47 13.68 6.12
N SER A 663 -5.89 14.80 5.66
CA SER A 663 -4.43 15.01 5.62
C SER A 663 -3.81 14.99 7.02
N ALA A 664 -4.49 15.59 8.01
CA ALA A 664 -4.04 15.58 9.40
C ALA A 664 -4.09 14.16 10.01
N LEU A 665 -5.17 13.41 9.77
CA LEU A 665 -5.29 12.01 10.18
C LEU A 665 -4.21 11.13 9.53
N SER A 666 -4.00 11.27 8.23
CA SER A 666 -2.96 10.54 7.49
C SER A 666 -1.55 10.81 8.04
N ARG A 667 -1.21 12.07 8.33
CA ARG A 667 0.07 12.45 8.97
C ARG A 667 0.18 11.96 10.41
N ALA A 668 -0.90 11.98 11.19
CA ALA A 668 -0.90 11.42 12.54
C ALA A 668 -0.68 9.90 12.54
N SER A 669 -1.33 9.17 11.62
CA SER A 669 -1.11 7.74 11.43
C SER A 669 0.31 7.42 10.97
N HIS A 670 0.88 8.21 10.05
CA HIS A 670 2.25 8.04 9.59
C HIS A 670 3.29 8.31 10.70
N ALA A 671 3.13 9.40 11.46
CA ALA A 671 3.99 9.70 12.60
C ALA A 671 3.95 8.57 13.64
N PHE A 672 2.75 8.12 14.02
CA PHE A 672 2.57 6.99 14.93
C PHE A 672 3.20 5.69 14.40
N ALA A 673 3.09 5.42 13.10
CA ALA A 673 3.73 4.25 12.48
C ALA A 673 5.26 4.31 12.56
N ARG A 674 5.87 5.49 12.32
CA ARG A 674 7.32 5.68 12.43
C ARG A 674 7.81 5.56 13.89
N ASP A 675 7.10 6.18 14.82
CA ASP A 675 7.45 6.14 16.25
C ASP A 675 7.32 4.69 16.80
N MET A 676 6.30 3.95 16.35
CA MET A 676 6.12 2.53 16.64
C MET A 676 7.21 1.65 16.01
N ALA A 677 7.64 1.95 14.79
CA ALA A 677 8.73 1.25 14.13
C ALA A 677 10.05 1.40 14.90
N GLU A 678 10.42 2.60 15.33
CA GLU A 678 11.63 2.81 16.14
C GLU A 678 11.55 2.12 17.52
N TYR A 679 10.37 2.09 18.16
CA TYR A 679 10.17 1.26 19.34
C TYR A 679 10.42 -0.23 19.04
N GLN A 680 9.87 -0.75 17.95
CA GLN A 680 10.02 -2.17 17.59
C GLN A 680 11.49 -2.51 17.27
N LYS A 681 12.23 -1.63 16.60
CA LYS A 681 13.68 -1.76 16.39
C LYS A 681 14.44 -1.81 17.73
N ALA A 682 14.13 -0.93 18.68
CA ALA A 682 14.73 -0.94 20.01
C ALA A 682 14.40 -2.23 20.80
N GLU A 683 13.16 -2.71 20.73
CA GLU A 683 12.70 -3.95 21.38
C GLU A 683 13.34 -5.21 20.75
N ILE A 684 13.50 -5.26 19.43
CA ILE A 684 14.26 -6.32 18.73
C ILE A 684 15.72 -6.33 19.24
N GLY A 685 16.36 -5.16 19.30
CA GLY A 685 17.71 -5.01 19.85
C GLY A 685 17.82 -5.49 21.29
N ARG A 686 16.87 -5.11 22.16
CA ARG A 686 16.80 -5.53 23.56
C ARG A 686 16.61 -7.06 23.71
N LEU A 687 15.79 -7.68 22.87
CA LEU A 687 15.56 -9.13 22.87
C LEU A 687 16.78 -9.91 22.39
N LEU A 688 17.47 -9.42 21.35
CA LEU A 688 18.72 -10.00 20.85
C LEU A 688 19.86 -9.85 21.86
N ALA A 689 20.03 -8.66 22.44
CA ALA A 689 21.01 -8.41 23.51
C ALA A 689 20.75 -9.26 24.76
N GLY A 690 19.49 -9.54 25.10
CA GLY A 690 19.10 -10.49 26.15
C GLY A 690 19.54 -11.95 25.89
N ARG A 691 19.94 -12.28 24.65
CA ARG A 691 20.60 -13.53 24.26
C ARG A 691 22.04 -13.30 23.75
N LYS A 692 22.66 -12.18 24.16
CA LYS A 692 24.01 -11.71 23.77
C LYS A 692 24.26 -11.52 22.26
N VAL A 693 23.22 -11.55 21.44
CA VAL A 693 23.36 -11.35 20.00
C VAL A 693 23.51 -9.85 19.73
N THR A 694 24.69 -9.44 19.26
CA THR A 694 24.92 -8.07 18.78
C THR A 694 24.05 -7.80 17.55
N MET A 695 23.14 -6.84 17.67
CA MET A 695 22.40 -6.30 16.53
C MET A 695 23.07 -5.04 15.99
N LEU A 696 23.34 -5.02 14.70
CA LEU A 696 23.56 -3.79 13.95
C LEU A 696 22.23 -3.28 13.41
N GLN A 697 21.93 -2.03 13.69
CA GLN A 697 20.85 -1.26 13.06
C GLN A 697 21.48 -0.09 12.30
N ALA A 698 21.37 -0.11 10.98
CA ALA A 698 21.62 1.05 10.14
C ALA A 698 20.26 1.57 9.64
N SER A 699 19.63 2.47 10.40
CA SER A 699 18.40 3.12 9.94
C SER A 699 18.74 4.07 8.78
N TYR A 700 17.92 4.03 7.73
CA TYR A 700 18.08 4.85 6.53
C TYR A 700 16.70 5.18 5.96
N ASP A 701 16.20 6.36 6.32
CA ASP A 701 14.82 6.77 6.07
C ASP A 701 14.68 7.32 4.63
N TYR A 702 13.99 6.56 3.76
CA TYR A 702 13.87 6.85 2.33
C TYR A 702 12.94 8.05 2.06
N GLY A 703 13.52 9.24 2.22
CA GLY A 703 12.89 10.54 1.97
C GLY A 703 13.49 11.66 2.83
N ASP A 704 13.99 11.33 4.02
CA ASP A 704 14.66 12.28 4.92
C ASP A 704 16.17 12.38 4.63
N VAL A 705 16.59 11.90 3.45
CA VAL A 705 17.95 12.02 2.93
C VAL A 705 18.14 13.45 2.42
N GLU A 706 18.60 14.34 3.31
CA GLU A 706 19.22 15.59 2.89
C GLU A 706 20.32 15.24 1.87
N LEU A 707 20.15 15.73 0.64
CA LEU A 707 21.20 15.64 -0.36
C LEU A 707 22.42 16.39 0.16
N SER A 708 23.58 15.72 0.14
CA SER A 708 24.87 16.33 0.43
C SER A 708 25.03 17.68 -0.29
N ASP A 709 25.70 18.65 0.33
CA ASP A 709 26.00 19.94 -0.30
C ASP A 709 26.73 19.81 -1.65
N ASP A 710 27.47 18.71 -1.85
CA ASP A 710 28.15 18.38 -3.10
C ASP A 710 27.22 17.79 -4.19
N ALA A 711 25.95 17.51 -3.88
CA ALA A 711 24.98 16.96 -4.83
C ALA A 711 24.70 17.95 -5.97
N SER A 712 24.80 17.46 -7.20
CA SER A 712 24.67 18.27 -8.42
C SER A 712 23.27 18.86 -8.59
N PRO A 713 23.10 19.92 -9.41
CA PRO A 713 21.79 20.45 -9.75
C PRO A 713 20.85 19.37 -10.31
N GLN A 714 21.37 18.45 -11.13
CA GLN A 714 20.62 17.30 -11.66
C GLN A 714 20.16 16.35 -10.54
N GLN A 715 21.01 16.02 -9.57
CA GLN A 715 20.62 15.17 -8.43
C GLN A 715 19.54 15.84 -7.57
N ARG A 716 19.61 17.17 -7.39
CA ARG A 716 18.58 17.96 -6.71
C ARG A 716 17.26 18.01 -7.50
N GLU A 717 17.33 18.18 -8.82
CA GLU A 717 16.17 18.18 -9.73
C GLU A 717 15.49 16.80 -9.80
N CYS A 718 16.27 15.73 -9.96
CA CYS A 718 15.81 14.34 -9.84
C CYS A 718 15.13 14.07 -8.49
N PHE A 719 15.76 14.46 -7.38
CA PHE A 719 15.16 14.25 -6.06
C PHE A 719 13.87 15.05 -5.86
N ALA A 720 13.84 16.32 -6.27
CA ALA A 720 12.64 17.16 -6.20
C ALA A 720 11.50 16.64 -7.09
N GLU A 721 11.79 16.24 -8.34
CA GLU A 721 10.81 15.53 -9.19
C GLU A 721 10.30 14.24 -8.54
N ASN A 722 11.09 13.59 -7.68
CA ASN A 722 10.74 12.31 -7.05
C ASN A 722 10.07 12.47 -5.67
N GLN A 723 9.91 13.70 -5.16
CA GLN A 723 9.11 13.97 -3.95
C GLN A 723 7.59 13.95 -4.23
N ASP A 724 7.17 14.14 -5.49
CA ASP A 724 5.79 13.89 -5.91
C ASP A 724 5.36 12.46 -5.52
N GLU A 725 4.42 12.33 -4.59
CA GLU A 725 4.01 11.03 -4.07
C GLU A 725 3.37 10.14 -5.12
N VAL A 726 4.18 9.22 -5.66
CA VAL A 726 3.72 8.01 -6.33
C VAL A 726 3.00 7.15 -5.28
N MET A 727 1.71 7.44 -5.12
CA MET A 727 0.73 6.74 -4.29
C MET A 727 0.70 5.24 -4.56
N THR A 728 0.13 4.48 -3.62
CA THR A 728 0.09 3.01 -3.57
C THR A 728 -0.72 2.37 -4.72
N ALA A 729 -0.17 2.43 -5.93
CA ALA A 729 -0.75 1.89 -7.14
C ALA A 729 -0.30 0.44 -7.41
N TRP A 730 -1.19 -0.32 -8.05
CA TRP A 730 -0.96 -1.71 -8.50
C TRP A 730 -0.26 -1.80 -9.86
N ALA A 731 0.10 -0.65 -10.43
CA ALA A 731 1.13 -0.51 -11.45
C ALA A 731 1.70 0.90 -11.42
N LEU A 732 2.97 1.01 -11.81
CA LEU A 732 3.66 2.27 -12.01
C LEU A 732 3.82 2.54 -13.50
N GLY A 733 3.62 3.79 -13.94
CA GLY A 733 3.92 4.21 -15.30
C GLY A 733 5.44 4.16 -15.57
N PRO A 734 5.89 4.15 -16.83
CA PRO A 734 7.33 4.13 -17.15
C PRO A 734 8.10 5.30 -16.53
N LYS A 735 7.51 6.50 -16.47
CA LYS A 735 8.11 7.65 -15.75
C LYS A 735 8.25 7.33 -14.25
N ASP A 736 7.15 6.89 -13.62
CA ASP A 736 7.10 6.61 -12.19
C ASP A 736 8.10 5.50 -11.78
N LYS A 737 8.29 4.48 -12.64
CA LYS A 737 9.34 3.45 -12.51
C LYS A 737 10.74 4.06 -12.61
N GLY A 738 10.99 4.86 -13.64
CA GLY A 738 12.27 5.54 -13.85
C GLY A 738 12.66 6.46 -12.67
N ARG A 739 11.70 7.23 -12.17
CA ARG A 739 11.84 8.06 -10.96
C ARG A 739 12.27 7.23 -9.74
N LEU A 740 11.53 6.16 -9.43
CA LEU A 740 11.82 5.25 -8.31
C LEU A 740 13.20 4.56 -8.44
N LEU A 741 13.58 4.16 -9.65
CA LEU A 741 14.90 3.58 -9.95
C LEU A 741 16.04 4.59 -9.77
N GLY A 742 15.85 5.84 -10.21
CA GLY A 742 16.83 6.91 -10.06
C GLY A 742 17.07 7.27 -8.60
N GLN A 743 15.99 7.39 -7.82
CA GLN A 743 16.05 7.60 -6.38
C GLN A 743 16.78 6.46 -5.66
N PHE A 744 16.45 5.20 -5.98
CA PHE A 744 17.10 4.04 -5.39
C PHE A 744 18.61 3.99 -5.70
N LEU A 745 18.99 4.10 -6.98
CA LEU A 745 20.40 3.98 -7.41
C LEU A 745 21.31 5.08 -6.85
N TRP A 746 20.76 6.25 -6.55
CA TRP A 746 21.50 7.31 -5.87
C TRP A 746 21.77 6.97 -4.39
N GLN A 747 20.77 6.40 -3.72
CA GLN A 747 20.82 6.12 -2.28
C GLN A 747 21.54 4.78 -1.97
N GLU A 748 21.47 3.80 -2.88
CA GLU A 748 22.21 2.53 -2.82
C GLU A 748 23.70 2.71 -2.56
N GLU A 749 24.36 3.66 -3.24
CA GLU A 749 25.81 3.91 -3.09
C GLU A 749 26.18 4.29 -1.65
N THR A 750 25.38 5.17 -1.03
CA THR A 750 25.58 5.61 0.36
C THR A 750 25.32 4.47 1.35
N VAL A 751 24.28 3.68 1.12
CA VAL A 751 23.89 2.55 1.97
C VAL A 751 24.90 1.41 1.88
N GLY A 752 25.32 1.03 0.67
CA GLY A 752 26.26 -0.07 0.43
C GLY A 752 27.65 0.18 1.05
N GLN A 753 28.17 1.40 0.94
CA GLN A 753 29.43 1.79 1.62
C GLN A 753 29.30 1.71 3.15
N ARG A 754 28.16 2.15 3.71
CA ARG A 754 27.89 2.04 5.14
C ARG A 754 27.79 0.58 5.58
N ILE A 755 27.06 -0.28 4.85
CA ILE A 755 26.92 -1.71 5.16
C ILE A 755 28.28 -2.40 5.11
N ALA A 756 29.11 -2.17 4.08
CA ALA A 756 30.45 -2.75 3.99
C ALA A 756 31.35 -2.34 5.17
N SER A 757 31.31 -1.06 5.57
CA SER A 757 32.02 -0.56 6.77
C SER A 757 31.54 -1.23 8.06
N HIS A 758 30.22 -1.43 8.21
CA HIS A 758 29.63 -2.11 9.36
C HIS A 758 29.99 -3.59 9.44
N ILE A 759 29.99 -4.32 8.32
CA ILE A 759 30.44 -5.71 8.22
C ILE A 759 31.93 -5.83 8.64
N LYS A 760 32.77 -4.89 8.19
CA LYS A 760 34.18 -4.80 8.59
C LYS A 760 34.34 -4.57 10.10
N ASN A 761 33.50 -3.73 10.71
CA ASN A 761 33.55 -3.44 12.14
C ASN A 761 33.14 -4.65 13.01
N LEU A 762 32.09 -5.40 12.64
CA LEU A 762 31.72 -6.65 13.33
C LEU A 762 32.88 -7.66 13.32
N ARG A 763 33.52 -7.84 12.16
CA ARG A 763 34.69 -8.73 12.02
C ARG A 763 35.85 -8.28 12.89
N GLY A 764 36.12 -6.97 12.96
CA GLY A 764 37.12 -6.40 13.86
C GLY A 764 36.88 -6.76 15.33
N ALA A 765 35.63 -6.66 15.80
CA ALA A 765 35.26 -7.06 17.16
C ALA A 765 35.42 -8.58 17.38
N ALA A 766 34.77 -9.41 16.56
CA ALA A 766 34.75 -10.86 16.72
C ALA A 766 36.15 -11.50 16.61
N LEU A 767 36.99 -11.04 15.67
CA LEU A 767 38.37 -11.53 15.54
C LEU A 767 39.25 -11.08 16.71
N THR A 768 39.00 -9.91 17.30
CA THR A 768 39.71 -9.45 18.50
C THR A 768 39.37 -10.32 19.71
N GLU A 769 38.08 -10.65 19.90
CA GLU A 769 37.63 -11.54 20.98
C GLU A 769 38.16 -12.97 20.81
N GLN A 770 38.04 -13.56 19.62
CA GLN A 770 38.60 -14.88 19.33
C GLN A 770 40.13 -14.92 19.50
N SER A 771 40.85 -13.87 19.09
CA SER A 771 42.31 -13.78 19.28
C SER A 771 42.68 -13.70 20.77
N LEU A 772 41.92 -12.96 21.58
CA LEU A 772 42.10 -12.91 23.03
C LEU A 772 41.86 -14.26 23.69
N LEU A 773 40.78 -14.96 23.32
CA LEU A 773 40.48 -16.30 23.83
C LEU A 773 41.56 -17.31 23.44
N ALA A 774 41.96 -17.36 22.17
CA ALA A 774 43.01 -18.25 21.69
C ALA A 774 44.40 -17.96 22.32
N LEU A 775 44.70 -16.71 22.64
CA LEU A 775 45.92 -16.33 23.38
C LEU A 775 45.89 -16.77 24.85
N LEU A 776 44.72 -16.78 25.47
CA LEU A 776 44.52 -17.29 26.84
C LEU A 776 44.62 -18.82 26.89
N GLU A 777 44.02 -19.52 25.92
CA GLU A 777 44.01 -21.00 25.85
C GLU A 777 45.39 -21.58 25.49
N ARG A 778 46.15 -20.96 24.57
CA ARG A 778 47.40 -21.55 24.03
C ARG A 778 48.63 -21.45 24.94
N GLY A 779 48.50 -20.96 26.17
CA GLY A 779 49.59 -21.04 27.16
C GLY A 779 50.85 -20.22 26.85
N LEU A 780 50.70 -19.01 26.30
CA LEU A 780 51.68 -17.88 26.30
C LEU A 780 53.19 -18.25 26.21
N GLY A 781 53.59 -19.05 25.22
CA GLY A 781 54.96 -19.55 25.06
C GLY A 781 55.88 -18.87 24.02
N SER A 782 55.41 -17.88 23.25
CA SER A 782 56.20 -17.25 22.17
C SER A 782 56.70 -15.84 22.51
N SER A 783 57.99 -15.59 22.29
CA SER A 783 58.68 -14.36 22.73
C SER A 783 58.42 -13.11 21.89
N GLN A 784 58.01 -13.25 20.62
CA GLN A 784 57.89 -12.09 19.71
C GLN A 784 56.72 -11.14 20.02
N THR A 785 55.77 -11.56 20.86
CA THR A 785 54.63 -10.74 21.29
C THR A 785 54.84 -10.00 22.61
N GLU A 786 56.00 -10.14 23.26
CA GLU A 786 56.25 -9.64 24.62
C GLU A 786 55.93 -8.15 24.87
N PRO A 787 56.22 -7.16 24.00
CA PRO A 787 55.96 -5.76 24.33
C PRO A 787 54.46 -5.41 24.45
N PHE A 788 53.62 -6.03 23.61
CA PHE A 788 52.18 -5.86 23.66
C PHE A 788 51.56 -6.73 24.76
N ILE A 789 52.08 -7.95 24.93
CA ILE A 789 51.66 -8.87 25.99
C ILE A 789 52.12 -8.40 27.38
N ALA A 790 53.20 -7.62 27.53
CA ALA A 790 53.58 -7.02 28.80
C ALA A 790 52.54 -5.99 29.27
N LYS A 791 51.96 -5.21 28.34
CA LYS A 791 50.81 -4.34 28.64
C LYS A 791 49.54 -5.14 28.92
N LEU A 792 49.27 -6.25 28.21
CA LEU A 792 48.08 -7.08 28.46
C LEU A 792 48.23 -8.12 29.59
N ARG A 793 49.44 -8.32 30.13
CA ARG A 793 49.72 -9.16 31.32
C ARG A 793 49.60 -8.39 32.63
N ASP A 794 49.67 -7.06 32.60
CA ASP A 794 49.25 -6.25 33.73
C ASP A 794 47.78 -6.60 34.05
N PRO A 795 47.49 -7.14 35.26
CA PRO A 795 46.13 -7.49 35.63
C PRO A 795 45.19 -6.29 35.57
N ALA A 796 45.69 -5.08 35.86
CA ALA A 796 44.88 -3.87 35.79
C ALA A 796 44.50 -3.52 34.34
N THR A 797 45.40 -3.68 33.37
CA THR A 797 45.13 -3.43 31.94
C THR A 797 44.27 -4.53 31.30
N LEU A 798 44.44 -5.81 31.66
CA LEU A 798 43.53 -6.86 31.17
C LEU A 798 42.11 -6.70 31.74
N GLU A 799 42.03 -6.38 33.03
CA GLU A 799 40.77 -6.06 33.70
C GLU A 799 40.17 -4.75 33.16
N LEU A 800 40.99 -3.74 32.85
CA LEU A 800 40.53 -2.51 32.19
C LEU A 800 40.02 -2.80 30.77
N ALA A 801 40.68 -3.65 29.99
CA ALA A 801 40.19 -4.03 28.66
C ALA A 801 38.84 -4.76 28.75
N LYS A 802 38.72 -5.76 29.63
CA LYS A 802 37.44 -6.45 29.90
C LYS A 802 36.37 -5.50 30.42
N ARG A 803 36.72 -4.58 31.31
CA ARG A 803 35.81 -3.52 31.79
C ARG A 803 35.45 -2.55 30.69
N VAL A 804 36.35 -2.16 29.77
CA VAL A 804 36.05 -1.20 28.70
C VAL A 804 35.22 -1.82 27.60
N THR A 805 35.52 -3.04 27.13
CA THR A 805 34.69 -3.73 26.14
C THR A 805 33.35 -4.15 26.75
N GLY A 806 33.37 -4.71 27.97
CA GLY A 806 32.16 -5.04 28.73
C GLY A 806 31.32 -3.81 29.06
N ARG A 807 31.95 -2.66 29.31
CA ARG A 807 31.26 -1.38 29.53
C ARG A 807 30.77 -0.74 28.23
N LEU A 808 31.49 -0.83 27.12
CA LEU A 808 30.96 -0.39 25.82
C LEU A 808 29.73 -1.21 25.43
N ALA A 809 29.77 -2.52 25.65
CA ALA A 809 28.60 -3.38 25.48
C ALA A 809 27.48 -3.06 26.49
N SER A 810 27.79 -2.88 27.78
CA SER A 810 26.78 -2.55 28.80
C SER A 810 26.21 -1.15 28.62
N ASP A 811 27.01 -0.18 28.17
CA ASP A 811 26.59 1.21 27.98
C ASP A 811 25.79 1.33 26.67
N GLN A 812 26.12 0.58 25.61
CA GLN A 812 25.24 0.45 24.43
C GLN A 812 23.91 -0.23 24.77
N VAL A 813 23.94 -1.32 25.55
CA VAL A 813 22.72 -2.01 26.03
C VAL A 813 21.96 -1.14 27.03
N ALA A 814 22.63 -0.36 27.88
CA ALA A 814 22.00 0.56 28.82
C ALA A 814 21.40 1.78 28.11
N LEU A 815 22.05 2.32 27.07
CA LEU A 815 21.47 3.37 26.22
C LEU A 815 20.21 2.85 25.51
N GLN A 816 20.24 1.62 24.98
CA GLN A 816 19.05 0.97 24.41
C GLN A 816 17.95 0.75 25.46
N GLN A 817 18.30 0.24 26.65
CA GLN A 817 17.35 0.04 27.76
C GLN A 817 16.80 1.35 28.31
N GLN A 818 17.60 2.42 28.37
CA GLN A 818 17.21 3.75 28.86
C GLN A 818 16.35 4.49 27.83
N ALA A 819 16.63 4.34 26.54
CA ALA A 819 15.72 4.78 25.48
C ALA A 819 14.38 4.01 25.56
N THR A 820 14.43 2.69 25.76
CA THR A 820 13.24 1.86 25.93
C THR A 820 12.44 2.25 27.19
N SER A 821 13.10 2.56 28.33
CA SER A 821 12.40 2.97 29.55
C SER A 821 11.81 4.38 29.43
N ARG A 822 12.46 5.30 28.71
CA ARG A 822 11.89 6.62 28.37
C ARG A 822 10.62 6.52 27.50
N LEU A 823 10.44 5.42 26.76
CA LEU A 823 9.23 5.13 25.97
C LEU A 823 8.14 4.36 26.77
N TYR A 824 8.47 3.73 27.90
CA TYR A 824 7.61 2.76 28.58
C TYR A 824 7.43 2.94 30.10
N ASP A 825 7.93 4.02 30.69
CA ASP A 825 7.33 4.53 31.91
C ASP A 825 5.87 4.92 31.59
N ARG A 826 4.94 4.20 32.22
CA ARG A 826 3.50 4.30 31.96
C ARG A 826 2.89 5.60 32.48
N ASP A 827 3.61 6.27 33.38
CA ASP A 827 3.23 7.54 33.98
C ASP A 827 4.07 8.73 33.40
N ALA A 828 4.97 8.47 32.44
CA ALA A 828 5.76 9.51 31.78
C ALA A 828 4.99 10.22 30.65
N PRO A 829 5.01 11.56 30.58
CA PRO A 829 4.42 12.29 29.46
C PRO A 829 5.29 12.17 28.20
N ALA A 830 4.64 11.95 27.05
CA ALA A 830 5.26 11.61 25.76
C ALA A 830 6.03 12.75 25.05
N VAL A 831 6.76 13.61 25.78
CA VAL A 831 7.60 14.69 25.22
C VAL A 831 8.92 14.82 26.00
N GLN A 832 9.91 13.98 25.66
CA GLN A 832 11.34 14.20 26.00
C GLN A 832 12.19 14.25 24.73
N VAL A 833 12.01 15.29 23.91
CA VAL A 833 12.76 15.49 22.65
C VAL A 833 13.80 16.63 22.74
N PHE A 834 13.78 17.45 23.80
CA PHE A 834 14.52 18.73 23.86
C PHE A 834 15.28 19.01 25.18
N LEU A 835 15.78 17.99 25.91
CA LEU A 835 16.25 18.20 27.30
C LEU A 835 17.67 17.72 27.70
N ASP A 836 18.37 16.88 26.92
CA ASP A 836 19.56 16.17 27.43
C ASP A 836 20.93 16.65 26.92
N THR A 837 21.00 17.56 25.94
CA THR A 837 22.28 18.02 25.34
C THR A 837 22.95 19.19 26.07
N GLU A 838 22.23 19.98 26.87
CA GLU A 838 22.82 21.10 27.62
C GLU A 838 23.39 20.68 28.99
N MET A 839 22.72 19.80 29.73
CA MET A 839 23.11 19.46 31.12
C MET A 839 24.33 18.54 31.24
N GLN A 840 24.77 17.89 30.15
CA GLN A 840 25.88 16.93 30.17
C GLN A 840 27.25 17.52 29.76
N ARG A 841 27.39 18.85 29.62
CA ARG A 841 28.70 19.51 29.47
C ARG A 841 29.33 19.76 30.85
N PRO A 842 30.47 19.11 31.22
CA PRO A 842 31.01 19.20 32.59
C PRO A 842 31.64 20.54 33.00
N GLU A 843 31.67 21.54 32.12
CA GLU A 843 32.56 22.72 32.22
C GLU A 843 31.84 24.04 32.55
N ARG A 844 30.59 24.02 33.01
CA ARG A 844 29.87 25.22 33.47
C ARG A 844 29.15 25.00 34.79
N GLU A 845 29.86 25.27 35.88
CA GLU A 845 29.26 25.42 37.20
C GLU A 845 28.02 26.32 37.15
N VAL A 846 26.97 25.88 37.84
CA VAL A 846 25.85 26.75 38.22
C VAL A 846 26.37 27.64 39.34
N GLN A 847 26.50 28.94 39.08
CA GLN A 847 27.00 29.88 40.09
C GLN A 847 26.04 29.88 41.29
N PRO A 848 26.50 29.52 42.52
CA PRO A 848 25.62 29.35 43.68
C PRO A 848 24.79 30.60 43.99
N ASP A 849 25.42 31.78 43.82
CA ASP A 849 24.84 33.11 43.91
C ASP A 849 23.53 33.29 43.14
N VAL A 850 23.36 32.63 41.98
CA VAL A 850 22.14 32.75 41.16
C VAL A 850 20.98 31.89 41.72
N VAL A 851 21.28 30.79 42.40
CA VAL A 851 20.28 29.97 43.11
C VAL A 851 19.89 30.64 44.42
N GLU A 852 20.86 31.21 45.14
CA GLU A 852 20.63 31.95 46.39
C GLU A 852 19.76 33.19 46.14
N LYS A 853 20.03 33.95 45.06
CA LYS A 853 19.20 35.08 44.59
C LYS A 853 17.84 34.68 44.00
N LEU A 854 17.60 33.39 43.74
CA LEU A 854 16.27 32.89 43.41
C LEU A 854 15.50 32.50 44.68
N GLU A 855 16.15 31.86 45.67
CA GLU A 855 15.50 31.46 46.93
C GLU A 855 15.27 32.63 47.91
N ASP A 856 15.95 33.77 47.75
CA ASP A 856 15.65 35.02 48.49
C ASP A 856 14.58 35.91 47.81
N GLY A 857 14.18 35.57 46.57
CA GLY A 857 13.19 36.31 45.77
C GLY A 857 13.69 37.59 45.09
N SER A 858 14.99 37.90 45.14
CA SER A 858 15.57 39.10 44.53
C SER A 858 15.73 39.02 43.01
N LYS A 859 15.80 37.80 42.44
CA LYS A 859 15.84 37.54 41.00
C LYS A 859 14.61 36.75 40.54
N ALA A 860 14.13 37.08 39.33
CA ALA A 860 13.07 36.36 38.63
C ALA A 860 13.64 35.38 37.59
N ALA A 861 12.88 34.34 37.27
CA ALA A 861 13.21 33.35 36.23
C ALA A 861 11.95 32.92 35.45
N TRP A 862 12.12 32.47 34.21
CA TRP A 862 11.06 31.92 33.39
C TRP A 862 10.81 30.44 33.70
N VAL A 863 9.54 30.06 33.80
CA VAL A 863 9.07 28.68 33.94
C VAL A 863 8.03 28.37 32.86
N PHE A 864 8.08 27.14 32.33
CA PHE A 864 7.06 26.63 31.41
C PHE A 864 5.78 26.26 32.16
N LEU A 865 4.64 26.86 31.80
CA LEU A 865 3.35 26.56 32.46
C LEU A 865 2.59 25.41 31.80
N GLY A 866 2.72 25.25 30.48
CA GLY A 866 2.15 24.15 29.72
C GLY A 866 1.81 24.49 28.27
N GLN A 867 1.13 23.54 27.62
CA GLN A 867 0.63 23.69 26.25
C GLN A 867 -0.91 23.82 26.25
N TYR A 868 -1.42 24.84 25.55
CA TYR A 868 -2.85 25.07 25.33
C TYR A 868 -3.28 24.53 23.96
N LEU A 869 -4.31 23.69 23.92
CA LEU A 869 -4.85 23.11 22.69
C LEU A 869 -6.14 23.81 22.28
N SER A 870 -6.00 24.81 21.39
CA SER A 870 -7.10 25.62 20.86
C SER A 870 -8.26 24.79 20.28
N ALA A 871 -7.96 23.65 19.63
CA ALA A 871 -8.95 22.74 19.04
C ALA A 871 -9.86 22.02 20.06
N GLY A 872 -9.56 22.09 21.37
CA GLY A 872 -10.38 21.48 22.43
C GLY A 872 -10.60 22.38 23.65
N SER A 873 -10.20 23.65 23.61
CA SER A 873 -10.20 24.60 24.73
C SER A 873 -9.50 24.09 26.00
N ALA A 874 -8.56 23.14 25.86
CA ALA A 874 -8.03 22.34 26.95
C ALA A 874 -6.51 22.51 27.13
N TRP A 875 -6.05 22.38 28.37
CA TRP A 875 -4.63 22.42 28.73
C TRP A 875 -4.08 21.00 28.85
N ARG A 876 -2.93 20.72 28.22
CA ARG A 876 -2.24 19.42 28.37
C ARG A 876 -1.42 19.30 29.65
N THR A 877 -0.95 20.43 30.15
CA THR A 877 -0.24 20.61 31.43
C THR A 877 -0.61 21.98 31.99
N CYS A 878 -0.77 22.10 33.30
CA CYS A 878 -1.28 23.32 33.94
C CYS A 878 -0.82 23.37 35.41
N TYR A 879 0.40 23.85 35.67
CA TYR A 879 1.08 23.74 36.98
C TYR A 879 0.36 24.43 38.18
N PHE A 880 -0.62 25.30 37.92
CA PHE A 880 -1.28 26.16 38.94
C PHE A 880 -2.81 26.09 38.93
N CYS A 881 -3.41 25.13 38.23
CA CYS A 881 -4.80 25.22 37.79
C CYS A 881 -5.73 24.29 38.58
N LYS A 882 -6.43 24.83 39.59
CA LYS A 882 -7.67 24.19 40.07
C LYS A 882 -8.81 24.62 39.13
N PRO A 883 -9.65 23.70 38.60
CA PRO A 883 -10.46 23.98 37.41
C PRO A 883 -11.76 24.76 37.70
N THR A 884 -11.64 26.04 38.07
CA THR A 884 -12.73 27.03 38.12
C THR A 884 -12.22 28.44 37.78
N ASP A 885 -12.72 29.00 36.67
CA ASP A 885 -12.91 30.44 36.39
C ASP A 885 -11.71 31.42 36.21
N ALA A 886 -10.50 30.94 35.98
CA ALA A 886 -9.37 31.82 35.59
C ALA A 886 -9.41 32.25 34.10
N ARG A 887 -9.87 33.48 33.80
CA ARG A 887 -9.68 34.15 32.49
C ARG A 887 -8.44 35.04 32.51
N TRP A 888 -7.43 34.69 31.72
CA TRP A 888 -6.08 35.28 31.76
C TRP A 888 -5.91 36.68 31.11
N SER A 889 -7.00 37.39 30.79
CA SER A 889 -6.98 38.50 29.83
C SER A 889 -6.80 39.92 30.42
N GLN A 890 -6.20 40.08 31.60
CA GLN A 890 -5.88 41.40 32.18
C GLN A 890 -4.59 41.38 33.03
N PRO A 891 -3.62 42.30 32.78
CA PRO A 891 -2.42 42.44 33.60
C PRO A 891 -2.51 43.58 34.65
N PRO A 892 -1.68 43.58 35.70
CA PRO A 892 -0.98 42.45 36.33
C PRO A 892 -1.65 42.08 37.67
N GLN A 893 -2.13 40.85 37.82
CA GLN A 893 -2.53 40.34 39.14
C GLN A 893 -1.41 39.48 39.73
N GLN A 894 -0.98 39.78 40.95
CA GLN A 894 -0.03 38.94 41.69
C GLN A 894 -0.70 37.61 42.03
N PHE A 895 -0.40 36.56 41.27
CA PHE A 895 -0.88 35.21 41.57
C PHE A 895 0.17 34.47 42.42
N VAL A 896 -0.19 34.16 43.67
CA VAL A 896 0.61 33.33 44.57
C VAL A 896 0.15 31.88 44.44
N GLY A 897 0.89 31.10 43.65
CA GLY A 897 0.61 29.69 43.41
C GLY A 897 1.55 28.79 44.19
N ARG A 898 1.05 27.68 44.75
CA ARG A 898 1.88 26.53 45.12
C ARG A 898 1.93 25.55 43.96
N THR A 899 3.11 25.05 43.63
CA THR A 899 3.27 23.94 42.67
C THR A 899 2.54 22.70 43.20
N MET A 900 1.53 22.22 42.46
CA MET A 900 0.88 20.94 42.77
C MET A 900 1.80 19.76 42.41
N GLU A 901 1.39 18.55 42.79
CA GLU A 901 2.16 17.31 42.60
C GLU A 901 2.38 17.00 41.12
N SER A 902 3.48 17.51 40.58
CA SER A 902 4.02 17.13 39.28
C SER A 902 5.19 16.17 39.48
N THR A 903 5.19 15.07 38.74
CA THR A 903 6.27 14.09 38.69
C THR A 903 7.53 14.61 37.97
N VAL A 904 7.45 15.79 37.31
CA VAL A 904 8.57 16.42 36.60
C VAL A 904 8.82 17.82 37.17
N PRO A 905 10.02 18.11 37.71
CA PRO A 905 10.33 19.41 38.29
C PRO A 905 10.47 20.46 37.18
N ALA A 906 9.70 21.54 37.26
CA ALA A 906 9.65 22.56 36.22
C ALA A 906 10.96 23.38 36.22
N LEU A 907 11.68 23.37 35.09
CA LEU A 907 12.95 24.09 34.97
C LEU A 907 12.73 25.62 35.04
N LEU A 908 13.61 26.27 35.79
CA LEU A 908 13.77 27.72 35.83
C LEU A 908 14.84 28.12 34.81
N ARG A 909 14.54 29.05 33.90
CA ARG A 909 15.48 29.64 32.94
C ARG A 909 15.68 31.13 33.23
N ASP A 910 16.86 31.66 32.95
CA ASP A 910 17.16 33.10 33.07
C ASP A 910 16.35 33.92 32.04
N ASP A 911 16.40 35.24 32.13
CA ASP A 911 15.93 36.08 31.02
C ASP A 911 16.74 35.75 29.73
N PRO A 912 16.07 35.44 28.61
CA PRO A 912 16.75 35.25 27.33
C PRO A 912 17.29 36.60 26.81
N PRO A 913 18.26 36.61 25.89
CA PRO A 913 18.70 37.84 25.24
C PRO A 913 17.52 38.54 24.52
N THR A 914 17.56 39.87 24.46
CA THR A 914 16.39 40.70 24.18
C THR A 914 15.71 40.36 22.86
N GLY A 915 14.53 39.72 22.93
CA GLY A 915 13.73 39.29 21.78
C GLY A 915 13.77 37.78 21.46
N GLN A 916 14.59 36.99 22.16
CA GLN A 916 14.61 35.53 22.01
C GLN A 916 13.55 34.83 22.89
N PRO A 917 13.12 33.61 22.52
CA PRO A 917 12.20 32.79 23.32
C PRO A 917 12.71 32.43 24.73
N ALA A 918 11.80 32.31 25.70
CA ALA A 918 12.13 31.86 27.06
C ALA A 918 12.75 30.44 27.12
N THR A 919 12.57 29.61 26.08
CA THR A 919 13.25 28.32 25.90
C THR A 919 14.77 28.44 25.74
N GLU A 920 15.28 29.62 25.33
CA GLU A 920 16.70 29.88 25.08
C GLU A 920 17.43 30.52 26.28
N GLY A 921 16.70 30.90 27.33
CA GLY A 921 17.30 31.37 28.59
C GLY A 921 18.09 30.26 29.30
N ARG A 922 19.26 30.58 29.89
CA ARG A 922 20.10 29.57 30.57
C ARG A 922 19.33 28.91 31.72
N THR A 923 19.32 27.57 31.80
CA THR A 923 18.77 26.85 32.95
C THR A 923 19.48 27.23 34.24
N LEU A 924 18.72 27.73 35.22
CA LEU A 924 19.18 28.17 36.54
C LEU A 924 18.93 27.14 37.64
N GLY A 925 17.97 26.24 37.44
CA GLY A 925 17.57 25.22 38.41
C GLY A 925 16.21 24.64 38.08
N ALA A 926 15.54 24.06 39.08
CA ALA A 926 14.19 23.52 38.92
C ALA A 926 13.34 23.76 40.17
N LEU A 927 12.03 23.97 39.98
CA LEU A 927 11.06 24.15 41.04
C LEU A 927 10.80 22.85 41.79
N LYS A 928 10.84 22.95 43.12
CA LYS A 928 10.52 21.87 44.07
C LYS A 928 8.99 21.86 44.29
N VAL A 929 8.41 20.67 44.46
CA VAL A 929 6.97 20.53 44.76
C VAL A 929 6.63 21.25 46.06
N GLY A 930 5.51 21.97 46.09
CA GLY A 930 5.06 22.75 47.24
C GLY A 930 5.73 24.12 47.43
N GLN A 931 6.68 24.53 46.58
CA GLN A 931 7.18 25.91 46.60
C GLN A 931 6.08 26.90 46.20
N SER A 932 5.99 28.00 46.95
CA SER A 932 5.18 29.17 46.59
C SER A 932 5.94 30.05 45.58
N VAL A 933 5.32 30.37 44.46
CA VAL A 933 5.84 31.32 43.47
C VAL A 933 4.88 32.49 43.28
N THR A 934 5.43 33.66 42.97
CA THR A 934 4.69 34.83 42.51
C THR A 934 4.89 34.97 41.02
N VAL A 935 3.80 34.91 40.24
CA VAL A 935 3.85 35.22 38.79
C VAL A 935 3.95 36.74 38.62
N LEU A 936 4.95 37.19 37.87
CA LEU A 936 5.20 38.60 37.52
C LEU A 936 4.74 38.94 36.10
N GLU A 937 5.00 38.03 35.15
CA GLU A 937 4.73 38.21 33.72
C GLU A 937 4.31 36.87 33.11
N VAL A 938 3.51 36.90 32.05
CA VAL A 938 3.07 35.71 31.30
C VAL A 938 3.22 36.01 29.82
N GLN A 939 3.91 35.14 29.09
CA GLN A 939 4.16 35.28 27.66
C GLN A 939 3.51 34.11 26.91
N ASP A 940 2.51 34.44 26.09
CA ASP A 940 1.71 33.49 25.33
C ASP A 940 2.15 33.43 23.87
N TRP A 941 2.87 32.37 23.50
CA TRP A 941 3.39 32.16 22.15
C TRP A 941 2.33 31.46 21.29
N ASN A 942 1.27 32.21 20.95
CA ASN A 942 0.06 31.76 20.26
C ASN A 942 0.29 30.89 19.02
N ASN A 943 1.39 31.10 18.28
CA ASN A 943 1.73 30.32 17.08
C ASN A 943 2.25 28.90 17.37
N LEU A 944 2.69 28.63 18.61
CA LEU A 944 3.23 27.33 19.06
C LEU A 944 2.39 26.69 20.17
N GLY A 945 1.45 27.44 20.76
CA GLY A 945 0.58 26.99 21.85
C GLY A 945 1.29 26.82 23.20
N PHE A 946 2.51 27.34 23.35
CA PHE A 946 3.31 27.26 24.58
C PHE A 946 3.17 28.53 25.41
N ILE A 947 2.93 28.37 26.71
CA ILE A 947 2.78 29.49 27.64
C ILE A 947 3.88 29.41 28.71
N TRP A 948 4.63 30.51 28.84
CA TRP A 948 5.71 30.69 29.80
C TRP A 948 5.34 31.80 30.78
N ALA A 949 5.82 31.70 32.02
CA ALA A 949 5.64 32.74 33.03
C ALA A 949 6.95 33.10 33.71
N LYS A 950 7.15 34.40 33.93
CA LYS A 950 8.25 34.93 34.73
C LYS A 950 7.82 34.92 36.18
N VAL A 951 8.56 34.22 37.03
CA VAL A 951 8.25 34.00 38.45
C VAL A 951 9.39 34.45 39.35
N THR A 952 9.05 34.92 40.54
CA THR A 952 9.95 34.92 41.70
C THR A 952 9.52 33.84 42.67
N LEU A 953 10.48 33.22 43.36
CA LEU A 953 10.17 32.36 44.50
C LEU A 953 9.81 33.26 45.69
N ALA A 954 8.81 32.88 46.48
CA ALA A 954 8.58 33.56 47.75
C ALA A 954 9.75 33.21 48.71
N PRO A 955 10.43 34.19 49.34
CA PRO A 955 11.49 33.90 50.30
C PRO A 955 10.93 33.01 51.40
N ARG A 956 11.65 31.93 51.70
CA ARG A 956 11.18 30.82 52.52
C ARG A 956 10.81 31.29 53.93
N GLU A 957 9.52 31.51 54.17
CA GLU A 957 9.01 31.92 55.48
C GLU A 957 9.54 30.98 56.56
N LYS A 958 10.19 31.55 57.58
CA LYS A 958 10.66 30.81 58.75
C LYS A 958 9.46 30.44 59.60
N ALA A 959 8.83 29.32 59.23
CA ALA A 959 7.60 28.82 59.83
C ALA A 959 7.71 28.76 61.36
N LYS A 960 6.93 29.63 62.03
CA LYS A 960 6.64 29.50 63.46
C LYS A 960 5.49 28.50 63.61
N HIS A 961 5.87 27.22 63.70
CA HIS A 961 5.03 26.05 64.02
C HIS A 961 3.61 26.03 63.43
#